data_AF-A0A956X1L0-F1
#
_entry.id   AF-A0A956X1L0-F1
#
_cell.length_a   1.000
_cell.length_b   1.000
_cell.length_c   1.000
_cell.angle_alpha   90.00
_cell.angle_beta   90.00
_cell.angle_gamma   90.00
#
_symmetry.space_group_name_H-M   'P 1'
#
loop_
_entity.id
_entity.type
_entity.pdbx_description
1 polymer ?
#
loop_
_entity_poly.entity_id
_entity_poly.type
_entity_poly.pdbx_seq_one_letter_code
_entity_poly.pdbx_strand_id
1 'polypeptide(L)'
;MTQTAVPSPSATLPPTATPQPTLIPTPESPGWILQPTPTVFPITTPAASSDGYQLQDWDEAKAMEFIQLARSYAENVQPVIDTLANQNEVYADAQSIVKMAIYEALLRFPETVSREWLEWQLAYSQAIQGKPEATALVVGLLEAGFADGRYTLDNLNDSLKLHRFAIQTGDYKPYPLEATNLFGGGEINDLRLITTLRHPNLPHSDGALIAVSRENPPHITPITSNWSQGFGRFSQIWLRDLTNDTQPELLIDWDISSGGVPCHTLNILRWQGENFTYLDEESSLRGCHGSMEFVTSGESLTKIVTTELFPGDTITETFFWDGSRLTFAAGKSTLPSTPNPTANRYYGLFYDDETLIELKEKILESWSGEWSREFGASFPDVLRFQQAMLHLSLNEEEKASLILRNILESPANPQSPTFSTIAESFLNAYHSPEDSYQACIQALQTVDAVIEQHKVGGNIDFQALQNSASFNVYPDGLIFICSPLQSLERTLHAWNANGLFRDTSLPDFLSHNNIQPVYLIPVDLDGDGPEDWLASINMIVPGSTPTHHILAFLNSSEGVSLLSIPWSGDELSHLSIETIELPGYEFPVQVITSSDKPLIFAIENENDTPKLKTWFDNEGWYWLANYDFRQSQSGDSELVVSYEPRPYLDAYTEAIYGWNPDTQDFELLEKRADNSLGIPLDEAIAQAEALLLQEGKFEAAIPMLTAVLAELRAQNELTWAIPRPLYLLGLAYELSGDETNAVDAYWTLWQTFPESPYALLAQAKLELKP
;
A
#
# COMPACT_ATOMS: atom_id res chain seq x y z
N MET A 1 -16.93 -69.88 -65.51
CA MET A 1 -16.62 -68.47 -65.17
C MET A 1 -17.87 -67.89 -64.56
N THR A 2 -17.80 -67.59 -63.26
CA THR A 2 -18.93 -67.31 -62.38
C THR A 2 -19.00 -65.80 -62.18
N GLN A 3 -20.13 -65.17 -62.50
CA GLN A 3 -20.38 -63.75 -62.26
C GLN A 3 -20.71 -63.52 -60.78
N THR A 4 -19.89 -62.73 -60.10
CA THR A 4 -20.09 -62.28 -58.72
C THR A 4 -21.11 -61.14 -58.71
N ALA A 5 -22.18 -61.30 -57.93
CA ALA A 5 -23.21 -60.28 -57.73
C ALA A 5 -22.67 -59.13 -56.84
N VAL A 6 -22.93 -57.90 -57.27
CA VAL A 6 -22.59 -56.66 -56.55
C VAL A 6 -23.70 -56.38 -55.50
N PRO A 7 -23.37 -55.98 -54.26
CA PRO A 7 -24.37 -55.69 -53.25
C PRO A 7 -25.14 -54.40 -53.56
N SER A 8 -26.45 -54.43 -53.32
CA SER A 8 -27.33 -53.27 -53.40
C SER A 8 -27.01 -52.24 -52.31
N PRO A 9 -27.16 -50.93 -52.59
CA PRO A 9 -26.92 -49.89 -51.61
C PRO A 9 -27.94 -49.99 -50.46
N SER A 10 -27.42 -50.06 -49.24
CA SER A 10 -28.21 -50.04 -48.02
C SER A 10 -28.82 -48.66 -47.81
N ALA A 11 -30.12 -48.62 -47.51
CA ALA A 11 -30.85 -47.37 -47.28
C ALA A 11 -30.26 -46.62 -46.08
N THR A 12 -29.86 -45.37 -46.31
CA THR A 12 -29.39 -44.45 -45.28
C THR A 12 -30.56 -44.12 -44.36
N LEU A 13 -30.42 -44.42 -43.06
CA LEU A 13 -31.37 -43.98 -42.04
C LEU A 13 -31.37 -42.45 -41.99
N PRO A 14 -32.55 -41.80 -41.87
CA PRO A 14 -32.61 -40.36 -41.68
C PRO A 14 -31.85 -39.98 -40.41
N PRO A 15 -31.18 -38.80 -40.39
CA PRO A 15 -30.46 -38.34 -39.21
C PRO A 15 -31.41 -38.30 -38.02
N THR A 16 -31.08 -39.08 -36.98
CA THR A 16 -31.70 -38.96 -35.67
C THR A 16 -31.50 -37.53 -35.22
N ALA A 17 -32.60 -36.79 -35.01
CA ALA A 17 -32.54 -35.44 -34.49
C ALA A 17 -31.75 -35.46 -33.18
N THR A 18 -30.56 -34.87 -33.19
CA THR A 18 -29.79 -34.62 -31.98
C THR A 18 -30.70 -33.77 -31.08
N PRO A 19 -31.02 -34.21 -29.84
CA PRO A 19 -31.78 -33.39 -28.93
C PRO A 19 -31.05 -32.06 -28.80
N GLN A 20 -31.71 -30.99 -29.22
CA GLN A 20 -31.25 -29.63 -29.00
C GLN A 20 -31.05 -29.50 -27.48
N PRO A 21 -29.88 -29.06 -26.98
CA PRO A 21 -29.69 -28.86 -25.56
C PRO A 21 -30.78 -27.91 -25.09
N THR A 22 -31.72 -28.43 -24.30
CA THR A 22 -32.71 -27.61 -23.62
C THR A 22 -31.89 -26.67 -22.75
N LEU A 23 -31.91 -25.37 -23.05
CA LEU A 23 -31.42 -24.34 -22.14
C LEU A 23 -32.11 -24.62 -20.81
N ILE A 24 -31.36 -25.17 -19.86
CA ILE A 24 -31.80 -25.24 -18.47
C ILE A 24 -32.08 -23.78 -18.13
N PRO A 25 -33.31 -23.42 -17.70
CA PRO A 25 -33.58 -22.05 -17.29
C PRO A 25 -32.51 -21.72 -16.24
N THR A 26 -31.65 -20.74 -16.57
CA THR A 26 -30.78 -20.10 -15.60
C THR A 26 -31.68 -19.83 -14.40
N PRO A 27 -31.39 -20.37 -13.20
CA PRO A 27 -32.24 -20.15 -12.04
C PRO A 27 -32.50 -18.65 -11.99
N GLU A 28 -33.76 -18.25 -12.18
CA GLU A 28 -34.14 -16.85 -12.08
C GLU A 28 -33.58 -16.42 -10.73
N SER A 29 -32.66 -15.45 -10.74
CA SER A 29 -32.08 -14.89 -9.53
C SER A 29 -33.26 -14.64 -8.58
N PRO A 30 -33.35 -15.37 -7.45
CA PRO A 30 -34.59 -15.45 -6.68
C PRO A 30 -35.07 -14.04 -6.43
N GLY A 31 -36.24 -13.69 -6.95
CA GLY A 31 -36.73 -12.33 -7.02
C GLY A 31 -36.50 -11.62 -5.70
N TRP A 32 -35.56 -10.67 -5.70
CA TRP A 32 -35.03 -10.03 -4.50
C TRP A 32 -36.12 -9.24 -3.80
N ILE A 33 -36.79 -9.86 -2.82
CA ILE A 33 -37.64 -9.12 -1.89
C ILE A 33 -36.68 -8.43 -0.94
N LEU A 34 -36.54 -7.10 -1.08
CA LEU A 34 -35.85 -6.25 -0.11
C LEU A 34 -36.45 -6.50 1.27
N GLN A 35 -35.80 -7.33 2.08
CA GLN A 35 -36.12 -7.45 3.49
C GLN A 35 -35.79 -6.13 4.20
N PRO A 36 -36.52 -5.76 5.25
CA PRO A 36 -36.24 -4.55 6.00
C PRO A 36 -34.78 -4.56 6.47
N THR A 37 -34.08 -3.45 6.25
CA THR A 37 -32.72 -3.21 6.71
C THR A 37 -32.63 -3.51 8.20
N PRO A 38 -31.91 -4.55 8.64
CA PRO A 38 -31.77 -4.78 10.06
C PRO A 38 -30.98 -3.60 10.65
N THR A 39 -31.46 -3.01 11.74
CA THR A 39 -30.63 -2.17 12.62
C THR A 39 -29.68 -3.12 13.35
N VAL A 40 -28.50 -3.36 12.79
CA VAL A 40 -27.72 -4.60 13.04
C VAL A 40 -26.81 -4.57 14.29
N PHE A 41 -26.64 -3.44 15.00
CA PHE A 41 -25.76 -3.42 16.18
C PHE A 41 -26.18 -2.55 17.36
N PRO A 42 -25.78 -2.95 18.60
CA PRO A 42 -25.16 -4.24 18.93
C PRO A 42 -26.15 -5.40 18.72
N ILE A 43 -25.67 -6.59 18.34
CA ILE A 43 -26.54 -7.76 18.21
C ILE A 43 -27.06 -8.08 19.62
N THR A 44 -28.38 -8.29 19.75
CA THR A 44 -28.98 -8.59 21.06
C THR A 44 -28.28 -9.80 21.67
N THR A 45 -27.68 -9.65 22.85
CA THR A 45 -26.97 -10.74 23.53
C THR A 45 -27.93 -11.89 23.86
N PRO A 46 -27.44 -13.14 23.98
CA PRO A 46 -28.28 -14.30 24.26
C PRO A 46 -28.99 -14.14 25.60
N ALA A 47 -30.29 -14.44 25.63
CA ALA A 47 -31.12 -14.30 26.83
C ALA A 47 -30.95 -15.45 27.87
N ALA A 48 -30.35 -16.57 27.45
CA ALA A 48 -30.11 -17.76 28.28
C ALA A 48 -28.62 -18.13 28.27
N SER A 49 -28.21 -19.01 29.19
CA SER A 49 -26.89 -19.67 29.14
C SER A 49 -26.79 -20.60 27.92
N SER A 50 -25.58 -21.04 27.57
CA SER A 50 -25.37 -21.97 26.45
C SER A 50 -26.21 -23.25 26.54
N ASP A 51 -26.42 -23.78 27.76
CA ASP A 51 -27.32 -24.91 28.03
C ASP A 51 -28.75 -24.71 27.50
N GLY A 52 -29.22 -23.47 27.36
CA GLY A 52 -30.54 -23.11 26.84
C GLY A 52 -30.63 -23.10 25.31
N TYR A 53 -29.51 -23.27 24.60
CA TYR A 53 -29.43 -23.28 23.15
C TYR A 53 -29.04 -24.66 22.62
N GLN A 54 -29.39 -24.90 21.35
CA GLN A 54 -28.93 -26.01 20.54
C GLN A 54 -28.49 -25.49 19.16
N LEU A 55 -27.74 -26.31 18.42
CA LEU A 55 -27.44 -25.99 17.03
C LEU A 55 -28.72 -25.99 16.21
N GLN A 56 -28.87 -24.97 15.37
CA GLN A 56 -29.95 -24.92 14.39
C GLN A 56 -29.66 -25.89 13.24
N ASP A 57 -30.69 -26.59 12.75
CA ASP A 57 -30.58 -27.39 11.53
C ASP A 57 -30.10 -26.53 10.35
N TRP A 58 -29.04 -27.00 9.68
CA TRP A 58 -28.35 -26.26 8.63
C TRP A 58 -28.51 -26.93 7.27
N ASP A 59 -29.49 -26.48 6.48
CA ASP A 59 -29.68 -26.89 5.09
C ASP A 59 -29.16 -25.82 4.09
N GLU A 60 -29.19 -26.16 2.81
CA GLU A 60 -28.71 -25.26 1.74
C GLU A 60 -29.51 -23.94 1.70
N ALA A 61 -30.82 -24.00 1.95
CA ALA A 61 -31.66 -22.80 1.96
C ALA A 61 -31.27 -21.86 3.12
N LYS A 62 -30.96 -22.42 4.29
CA LYS A 62 -30.49 -21.66 5.44
C LYS A 62 -29.11 -21.07 5.23
N ALA A 63 -28.20 -21.81 4.60
CA ALA A 63 -26.88 -21.30 4.22
C ALA A 63 -27.01 -20.09 3.28
N MET A 64 -27.92 -20.15 2.30
CA MET A 64 -28.16 -19.04 1.38
C MET A 64 -28.79 -17.83 2.09
N GLU A 65 -29.77 -18.03 2.97
CA GLU A 65 -30.34 -16.96 3.81
C GLU A 65 -29.25 -16.25 4.61
N PHE A 66 -28.34 -17.03 5.17
CA PHE A 66 -27.26 -16.55 6.00
C PHE A 66 -26.19 -15.76 5.22
N ILE A 67 -25.81 -16.23 4.03
CA ILE A 67 -24.92 -15.48 3.14
C ILE A 67 -25.57 -14.14 2.77
N GLN A 68 -26.90 -14.11 2.52
CA GLN A 68 -27.59 -12.84 2.27
C GLN A 68 -27.61 -11.92 3.48
N LEU A 69 -27.75 -12.48 4.69
CA LEU A 69 -27.66 -11.71 5.93
C LEU A 69 -26.26 -11.08 6.09
N ALA A 70 -25.19 -11.86 5.90
CA ALA A 70 -23.81 -11.37 5.96
C ALA A 70 -23.50 -10.32 4.87
N ARG A 71 -24.03 -10.49 3.66
CA ARG A 71 -23.89 -9.49 2.57
C ARG A 71 -24.63 -8.20 2.91
N SER A 72 -25.87 -8.32 3.38
CA SER A 72 -26.67 -7.19 3.81
C SER A 72 -25.96 -6.43 4.92
N TYR A 73 -25.35 -7.14 5.87
CA TYR A 73 -24.52 -6.54 6.89
C TYR A 73 -23.37 -5.72 6.29
N ALA A 74 -22.56 -6.33 5.43
CA ALA A 74 -21.39 -5.67 4.86
C ALA A 74 -21.77 -4.45 4.00
N GLU A 75 -22.89 -4.49 3.29
CA GLU A 75 -23.40 -3.35 2.53
C GLU A 75 -23.88 -2.19 3.41
N ASN A 76 -24.36 -2.48 4.63
CA ASN A 76 -24.92 -1.48 5.53
C ASN A 76 -23.92 -0.94 6.56
N VAL A 77 -22.71 -1.49 6.68
CA VAL A 77 -21.67 -0.92 7.57
C VAL A 77 -21.07 0.37 6.99
N GLN A 78 -21.10 0.51 5.66
CA GLN A 78 -20.51 1.62 4.90
C GLN A 78 -20.96 3.03 5.32
N PRO A 79 -22.27 3.31 5.58
CA PRO A 79 -22.74 4.68 5.79
C PRO A 79 -22.44 5.25 7.19
N VAL A 80 -21.96 4.42 8.13
CA VAL A 80 -21.85 4.80 9.55
C VAL A 80 -20.51 5.47 9.89
N ILE A 81 -19.53 5.44 8.96
CA ILE A 81 -18.18 5.94 9.19
C ILE A 81 -17.97 7.22 8.39
N ASP A 82 -17.74 8.34 9.07
CA ASP A 82 -17.70 9.68 8.47
C ASP A 82 -16.45 9.96 7.60
N THR A 83 -15.44 9.07 7.59
CA THR A 83 -14.20 9.25 6.80
C THR A 83 -14.07 8.20 5.68
N LEU A 84 -13.80 8.67 4.46
CA LEU A 84 -13.63 7.82 3.27
C LEU A 84 -12.50 6.78 3.39
N ALA A 85 -11.44 7.08 4.15
CA ALA A 85 -10.32 6.16 4.35
C ALA A 85 -10.74 4.94 5.20
N ASN A 86 -11.34 5.18 6.37
CA ASN A 86 -11.77 4.12 7.28
C ASN A 86 -12.94 3.30 6.73
N GLN A 87 -13.74 3.90 5.84
CA GLN A 87 -14.83 3.22 5.15
C GLN A 87 -14.36 2.01 4.35
N ASN A 88 -13.17 2.08 3.72
CA ASN A 88 -12.68 0.98 2.91
C ASN A 88 -12.30 -0.24 3.76
N GLU A 89 -11.51 -0.01 4.80
CA GLU A 89 -11.05 -1.03 5.73
C GLU A 89 -12.22 -1.73 6.40
N VAL A 90 -13.18 -0.97 6.94
CA VAL A 90 -14.34 -1.58 7.64
C VAL A 90 -15.22 -2.40 6.69
N TYR A 91 -15.35 -1.99 5.42
CA TYR A 91 -16.06 -2.78 4.44
C TYR A 91 -15.30 -4.05 4.04
N ALA A 92 -13.99 -3.97 3.87
CA ALA A 92 -13.12 -5.12 3.62
C ALA A 92 -13.20 -6.12 4.80
N ASP A 93 -13.18 -5.62 6.04
CA ASP A 93 -13.37 -6.41 7.24
C ASP A 93 -14.77 -7.04 7.28
N ALA A 94 -15.82 -6.29 6.93
CA ALA A 94 -17.17 -6.84 6.88
C ALA A 94 -17.34 -7.93 5.80
N GLN A 95 -16.58 -7.90 4.71
CA GLN A 95 -16.56 -9.01 3.75
C GLN A 95 -15.97 -10.29 4.34
N SER A 96 -15.22 -10.24 5.46
CA SER A 96 -14.65 -11.44 6.07
C SER A 96 -15.71 -12.46 6.50
N ILE A 97 -16.86 -11.97 6.98
CA ILE A 97 -17.97 -12.85 7.36
C ILE A 97 -18.76 -13.36 6.16
N VAL A 98 -18.82 -12.59 5.06
CA VAL A 98 -19.41 -13.04 3.79
C VAL A 98 -18.59 -14.20 3.24
N LYS A 99 -17.27 -14.02 3.14
CA LYS A 99 -16.31 -15.06 2.77
C LYS A 99 -16.49 -16.31 3.61
N MET A 100 -16.54 -16.16 4.94
CA MET A 100 -16.65 -17.28 5.88
C MET A 100 -17.95 -18.07 5.66
N ALA A 101 -19.08 -17.38 5.53
CA ALA A 101 -20.38 -18.03 5.28
C ALA A 101 -20.40 -18.78 3.92
N ILE A 102 -19.75 -18.23 2.90
CA ILE A 102 -19.65 -18.86 1.58
C ILE A 102 -18.78 -20.12 1.63
N TYR A 103 -17.61 -20.06 2.26
CA TYR A 103 -16.74 -21.23 2.42
C TYR A 103 -17.47 -22.37 3.13
N GLU A 104 -18.18 -22.06 4.21
CA GLU A 104 -18.95 -23.06 4.93
C GLU A 104 -20.04 -23.68 4.05
N ALA A 105 -20.76 -22.88 3.27
CA ALA A 105 -21.78 -23.38 2.35
C ALA A 105 -21.18 -24.31 1.29
N LEU A 106 -20.05 -23.93 0.68
CA LEU A 106 -19.35 -24.75 -0.31
C LEU A 106 -18.80 -26.06 0.29
N LEU A 107 -18.36 -26.02 1.55
CA LEU A 107 -17.87 -27.19 2.28
C LEU A 107 -18.99 -28.19 2.58
N ARG A 108 -20.16 -27.72 3.05
CA ARG A 108 -21.29 -28.59 3.41
C ARG A 108 -22.08 -29.08 2.20
N PHE A 109 -22.18 -28.25 1.18
CA PHE A 109 -23.01 -28.49 0.00
C PHE A 109 -22.15 -28.44 -1.28
N PRO A 110 -21.17 -29.32 -1.47
CA PRO A 110 -20.24 -29.27 -2.60
C PRO A 110 -20.93 -29.45 -3.97
N GLU A 111 -22.11 -30.09 -3.98
CA GLU A 111 -22.94 -30.32 -5.16
C GLU A 111 -24.13 -29.35 -5.26
N THR A 112 -24.08 -28.22 -4.53
CA THR A 112 -25.11 -27.17 -4.63
C THR A 112 -25.28 -26.68 -6.06
N VAL A 113 -26.54 -26.52 -6.49
CA VAL A 113 -26.86 -25.90 -7.79
C VAL A 113 -26.44 -24.43 -7.86
N SER A 114 -26.16 -23.82 -6.71
CA SER A 114 -25.71 -22.43 -6.57
C SER A 114 -24.18 -22.31 -6.51
N ARG A 115 -23.42 -23.39 -6.77
CA ARG A 115 -21.97 -23.43 -6.57
C ARG A 115 -21.23 -22.32 -7.30
N GLU A 116 -21.48 -22.15 -8.59
CA GLU A 116 -20.86 -21.08 -9.37
C GLU A 116 -21.20 -19.70 -8.78
N TRP A 117 -22.46 -19.47 -8.38
CA TRP A 117 -22.86 -18.20 -7.79
C TRP A 117 -22.08 -17.93 -6.49
N LEU A 118 -21.92 -18.95 -5.65
CA LEU A 118 -21.14 -18.89 -4.42
C LEU A 118 -19.67 -18.59 -4.70
N GLU A 119 -19.06 -19.28 -5.66
CA GLU A 119 -17.66 -19.06 -6.05
C GLU A 119 -17.44 -17.63 -6.60
N TRP A 120 -18.39 -17.08 -7.36
CA TRP A 120 -18.36 -15.66 -7.76
C TRP A 120 -18.48 -14.70 -6.58
N GLN A 121 -19.35 -14.99 -5.60
CA GLN A 121 -19.43 -14.18 -4.38
C GLN A 121 -18.15 -14.28 -3.54
N LEU A 122 -17.50 -15.45 -3.53
CA LEU A 122 -16.22 -15.65 -2.88
C LEU A 122 -15.14 -14.79 -3.55
N ALA A 123 -15.05 -14.84 -4.88
CA ALA A 123 -14.14 -14.02 -5.66
C ALA A 123 -14.36 -12.52 -5.40
N TYR A 124 -15.61 -12.06 -5.38
CA TYR A 124 -15.95 -10.67 -5.06
C TYR A 124 -15.50 -10.28 -3.64
N SER A 125 -15.82 -11.13 -2.66
CA SER A 125 -15.44 -10.88 -1.27
C SER A 125 -13.92 -10.83 -1.09
N GLN A 126 -13.16 -11.70 -1.76
CA GLN A 126 -11.70 -11.69 -1.73
C GLN A 126 -11.11 -10.48 -2.45
N ALA A 127 -11.66 -10.09 -3.59
CA ALA A 127 -11.26 -8.89 -4.31
C ALA A 127 -11.45 -7.63 -3.43
N ILE A 128 -12.59 -7.52 -2.75
CA ILE A 128 -12.81 -6.43 -1.79
C ILE A 128 -11.82 -6.46 -0.62
N GLN A 129 -11.29 -7.63 -0.26
CA GLN A 129 -10.27 -7.76 0.79
C GLN A 129 -8.83 -7.54 0.32
N GLY A 130 -8.63 -7.15 -0.95
CA GLY A 130 -7.28 -7.02 -1.51
C GLY A 130 -6.55 -8.36 -1.65
N LYS A 131 -7.25 -9.49 -1.68
CA LYS A 131 -6.64 -10.82 -1.69
C LYS A 131 -6.28 -11.26 -3.11
N PRO A 132 -5.01 -11.62 -3.40
CA PRO A 132 -4.58 -12.02 -4.73
C PRO A 132 -5.29 -13.28 -5.25
N GLU A 133 -5.76 -14.15 -4.35
CA GLU A 133 -6.52 -15.37 -4.66
C GLU A 133 -7.81 -15.08 -5.44
N ALA A 134 -8.36 -13.86 -5.33
CA ALA A 134 -9.52 -13.43 -6.09
C ALA A 134 -9.28 -13.54 -7.60
N THR A 135 -8.07 -13.22 -8.07
CA THR A 135 -7.71 -13.30 -9.49
C THR A 135 -7.79 -14.73 -9.99
N ALA A 136 -7.24 -15.68 -9.25
CA ALA A 136 -7.26 -17.09 -9.62
C ALA A 136 -8.70 -17.63 -9.68
N LEU A 137 -9.55 -17.25 -8.72
CA LEU A 137 -10.98 -17.61 -8.74
C LEU A 137 -11.72 -17.02 -9.95
N VAL A 138 -11.53 -15.72 -10.23
CA VAL A 138 -12.13 -15.08 -11.41
C VAL A 138 -11.71 -15.76 -12.69
N VAL A 139 -10.41 -16.04 -12.87
CA VAL A 139 -9.89 -16.72 -14.06
C VAL A 139 -10.50 -18.11 -14.21
N GLY A 140 -10.47 -18.93 -13.15
CA GLY A 140 -11.03 -20.29 -13.21
C GLY A 140 -12.53 -20.32 -13.52
N LEU A 141 -13.32 -19.39 -12.95
CA LEU A 141 -14.75 -19.25 -13.23
C LEU A 141 -15.02 -18.84 -14.67
N LEU A 142 -14.21 -17.92 -15.21
CA LEU A 142 -14.33 -17.50 -16.60
C LEU A 142 -13.96 -18.61 -17.57
N GLU A 143 -12.84 -19.32 -17.36
CA GLU A 143 -12.43 -20.45 -18.19
C GLU A 143 -13.50 -21.56 -18.21
N ALA A 144 -14.04 -21.92 -17.05
CA ALA A 144 -15.13 -22.88 -16.95
C ALA A 144 -16.38 -22.40 -17.71
N GLY A 145 -16.75 -21.12 -17.57
CA GLY A 145 -17.91 -20.58 -18.28
C GLY A 145 -17.70 -20.43 -19.79
N PHE A 146 -16.49 -20.17 -20.26
CA PHE A 146 -16.15 -20.21 -21.69
C PHE A 146 -16.19 -21.62 -22.25
N ALA A 147 -15.62 -22.60 -21.54
CA ALA A 147 -15.62 -24.01 -21.94
C ALA A 147 -17.06 -24.57 -22.10
N ASP A 148 -17.98 -24.13 -21.24
CA ASP A 148 -19.38 -24.53 -21.28
C ASP A 148 -20.27 -23.66 -22.21
N GLY A 149 -19.70 -22.62 -22.82
CA GLY A 149 -20.44 -21.69 -23.68
C GLY A 149 -21.40 -20.74 -22.94
N ARG A 150 -21.27 -20.61 -21.61
CA ARG A 150 -22.00 -19.63 -20.79
C ARG A 150 -21.49 -18.21 -21.04
N TYR A 151 -20.18 -18.08 -21.28
CA TYR A 151 -19.53 -16.82 -21.61
C TYR A 151 -19.05 -16.81 -23.05
N THR A 152 -19.15 -15.63 -23.65
CA THR A 152 -18.62 -15.27 -24.96
C THR A 152 -17.95 -13.90 -24.80
N LEU A 153 -16.99 -13.56 -25.66
CA LEU A 153 -16.35 -12.24 -25.58
C LEU A 153 -17.36 -11.09 -25.71
N ASP A 154 -18.45 -11.29 -26.45
CA ASP A 154 -19.50 -10.30 -26.68
C ASP A 154 -20.41 -10.07 -25.45
N ASN A 155 -20.70 -11.12 -24.68
CA ASN A 155 -21.58 -11.02 -23.51
C ASN A 155 -20.84 -10.93 -22.16
N LEU A 156 -19.51 -11.08 -22.16
CA LEU A 156 -18.71 -11.20 -20.94
C LEU A 156 -18.97 -10.08 -19.93
N ASN A 157 -19.01 -8.81 -20.37
CA ASN A 157 -19.24 -7.68 -19.47
C ASN A 157 -20.61 -7.76 -18.78
N ASP A 158 -21.66 -8.12 -19.52
CA ASP A 158 -23.00 -8.20 -18.98
C ASP A 158 -23.17 -9.41 -18.05
N SER A 159 -22.49 -10.52 -18.35
CA SER A 159 -22.42 -11.67 -17.46
C SER A 159 -21.69 -11.33 -16.15
N LEU A 160 -20.55 -10.63 -16.21
CA LEU A 160 -19.79 -10.20 -15.03
C LEU A 160 -20.62 -9.29 -14.11
N LYS A 161 -21.47 -8.40 -14.67
CA LYS A 161 -22.32 -7.50 -13.88
C LYS A 161 -23.28 -8.25 -12.96
N LEU A 162 -23.73 -9.44 -13.35
CA LEU A 162 -24.57 -10.31 -12.50
C LEU A 162 -23.84 -10.75 -11.22
N HIS A 163 -22.51 -10.76 -11.27
CA HIS A 163 -21.61 -11.17 -10.18
C HIS A 163 -20.92 -9.99 -9.49
N ARG A 164 -21.37 -8.75 -9.74
CA ARG A 164 -20.76 -7.51 -9.24
C ARG A 164 -19.33 -7.29 -9.70
N PHE A 165 -19.00 -7.79 -10.87
CA PHE A 165 -17.79 -7.44 -11.61
C PHE A 165 -18.17 -6.66 -12.88
N ALA A 166 -17.23 -5.94 -13.45
CA ALA A 166 -17.39 -5.36 -14.76
C ALA A 166 -16.05 -5.37 -15.51
N ILE A 167 -16.14 -5.29 -16.83
CA ILE A 167 -15.00 -4.86 -17.63
C ILE A 167 -14.97 -3.34 -17.55
N GLN A 168 -13.82 -2.79 -17.15
CA GLN A 168 -13.61 -1.34 -17.15
C GLN A 168 -13.82 -0.81 -18.57
N THR A 169 -14.75 0.12 -18.75
CA THR A 169 -15.11 0.70 -20.07
C THR A 169 -14.85 2.22 -20.12
N GLY A 170 -13.97 2.71 -19.24
CA GLY A 170 -13.81 4.14 -18.93
C GLY A 170 -13.33 5.03 -20.09
N ASP A 171 -13.48 6.34 -19.87
CA ASP A 171 -13.26 7.43 -20.84
C ASP A 171 -11.83 7.52 -21.41
N TYR A 172 -10.84 6.89 -20.77
CA TYR A 172 -9.42 7.07 -21.09
C TYR A 172 -8.85 6.06 -22.09
N LYS A 173 -9.55 4.95 -22.39
CA LYS A 173 -9.38 4.07 -23.58
C LYS A 173 -10.36 2.89 -23.47
N PRO A 174 -11.03 2.48 -24.56
CA PRO A 174 -11.96 1.36 -24.50
C PRO A 174 -11.19 0.04 -24.37
N TYR A 175 -11.38 -0.69 -23.28
CA TYR A 175 -11.09 -2.12 -23.26
C TYR A 175 -12.18 -2.86 -24.05
N PRO A 176 -11.83 -3.91 -24.82
CA PRO A 176 -10.54 -4.61 -24.83
C PRO A 176 -9.42 -3.89 -25.60
N LEU A 177 -8.17 -4.10 -25.15
CA LEU A 177 -6.98 -3.75 -25.93
C LEU A 177 -6.46 -5.01 -26.65
N GLU A 178 -6.44 -4.99 -27.98
CA GLU A 178 -5.92 -6.12 -28.78
C GLU A 178 -4.39 -6.16 -28.70
N ALA A 179 -3.85 -7.33 -28.35
CA ALA A 179 -2.42 -7.62 -28.22
C ALA A 179 -2.02 -8.74 -29.19
N THR A 180 -1.27 -8.40 -30.25
CA THR A 180 -0.70 -9.40 -31.16
C THR A 180 0.67 -9.84 -30.65
N ASN A 181 0.93 -11.14 -30.66
CA ASN A 181 2.21 -11.75 -30.27
C ASN A 181 2.63 -11.49 -28.80
N LEU A 182 1.68 -11.23 -27.90
CA LEU A 182 1.98 -10.95 -26.48
C LEU A 182 2.82 -12.04 -25.81
N PHE A 183 2.58 -13.30 -26.18
CA PHE A 183 3.25 -14.48 -25.63
C PHE A 183 4.31 -15.09 -26.56
N GLY A 184 4.71 -14.38 -27.62
CA GLY A 184 5.71 -14.85 -28.59
C GLY A 184 5.21 -15.89 -29.62
N GLY A 185 3.94 -16.32 -29.54
CA GLY A 185 3.33 -17.32 -30.45
C GLY A 185 2.68 -16.75 -31.73
N GLY A 186 2.65 -15.43 -31.91
CA GLY A 186 1.96 -14.74 -33.00
C GLY A 186 0.44 -14.63 -32.84
N GLU A 187 -0.10 -15.15 -31.75
CA GLU A 187 -1.54 -15.16 -31.45
C GLU A 187 -2.06 -13.76 -31.06
N ILE A 188 -3.36 -13.56 -31.24
CA ILE A 188 -4.06 -12.34 -30.85
C ILE A 188 -4.81 -12.58 -29.54
N ASN A 189 -4.54 -11.73 -28.55
CA ASN A 189 -5.16 -11.74 -27.24
C ASN A 189 -5.92 -10.43 -26.99
N ASP A 190 -7.04 -10.50 -26.30
CA ASP A 190 -7.76 -9.33 -25.81
C ASP A 190 -7.38 -9.06 -24.35
N LEU A 191 -6.75 -7.92 -24.07
CA LEU A 191 -6.52 -7.47 -22.70
C LEU A 191 -7.80 -6.90 -22.11
N ARG A 192 -8.18 -7.39 -20.93
CA ARG A 192 -9.41 -7.02 -20.22
C ARG A 192 -9.05 -6.65 -18.79
N LEU A 193 -9.47 -5.46 -18.33
CA LEU A 193 -9.39 -5.07 -16.93
C LEU A 193 -10.74 -5.38 -16.26
N ILE A 194 -10.76 -6.36 -15.36
CA ILE A 194 -11.93 -6.74 -14.57
C ILE A 194 -11.88 -5.98 -13.24
N THR A 195 -12.94 -5.24 -12.92
CA THR A 195 -13.05 -4.42 -11.71
C THR A 195 -14.25 -4.82 -10.88
N THR A 196 -14.27 -4.47 -9.58
CA THR A 196 -15.43 -4.70 -8.72
C THR A 196 -16.48 -3.59 -8.89
N LEU A 197 -17.76 -3.95 -8.84
CA LEU A 197 -18.89 -3.00 -8.82
C LEU A 197 -19.29 -2.67 -7.38
N ARG A 198 -18.39 -1.98 -6.67
CA ARG A 198 -18.55 -1.67 -5.25
C ARG A 198 -19.61 -0.61 -4.98
N HIS A 199 -19.67 0.43 -5.82
CA HIS A 199 -20.68 1.49 -5.73
C HIS A 199 -20.73 2.27 -7.07
N PRO A 200 -21.92 2.64 -7.59
CA PRO A 200 -22.02 3.39 -8.84
C PRO A 200 -21.35 4.78 -8.81
N ASN A 201 -21.05 5.31 -7.61
CA ASN A 201 -20.47 6.64 -7.43
C ASN A 201 -18.99 6.63 -6.98
N LEU A 202 -18.40 5.46 -6.71
CA LEU A 202 -16.97 5.39 -6.40
C LEU A 202 -16.24 4.99 -7.69
N PRO A 203 -15.21 5.73 -8.12
CA PRO A 203 -14.43 5.34 -9.29
C PRO A 203 -13.84 3.94 -9.04
N HIS A 204 -14.07 3.03 -9.98
CA HIS A 204 -13.53 1.66 -9.96
C HIS A 204 -12.00 1.74 -10.01
N SER A 205 -11.34 1.59 -8.85
CA SER A 205 -9.89 1.68 -8.72
C SER A 205 -9.21 0.32 -8.65
N ASP A 206 -9.91 -0.72 -8.21
CA ASP A 206 -9.40 -2.07 -7.99
C ASP A 206 -9.73 -3.03 -9.16
N GLY A 207 -8.81 -3.92 -9.52
CA GLY A 207 -9.03 -4.85 -10.61
C GLY A 207 -7.97 -5.93 -10.82
N ALA A 208 -8.28 -6.86 -11.72
CA ALA A 208 -7.33 -7.77 -12.34
C ALA A 208 -7.24 -7.52 -13.83
N LEU A 209 -6.02 -7.39 -14.32
CA LEU A 209 -5.72 -7.35 -15.75
C LEU A 209 -5.46 -8.78 -16.23
N ILE A 210 -6.25 -9.20 -17.21
CA ILE A 210 -6.15 -10.53 -17.82
C ILE A 210 -5.97 -10.41 -19.33
N ALA A 211 -5.29 -11.39 -19.93
CA ALA A 211 -5.26 -11.62 -21.35
C ALA A 211 -6.21 -12.76 -21.71
N VAL A 212 -7.07 -12.57 -22.71
CA VAL A 212 -8.01 -13.58 -23.18
C VAL A 212 -7.66 -13.92 -24.63
N SER A 213 -7.22 -15.15 -24.87
CA SER A 213 -6.91 -15.60 -26.24
C SER A 213 -8.16 -15.67 -27.10
N ARG A 214 -8.01 -15.46 -28.42
CA ARG A 214 -9.11 -15.60 -29.39
C ARG A 214 -9.32 -17.04 -29.88
N GLU A 215 -8.76 -18.01 -29.16
CA GLU A 215 -8.99 -19.42 -29.42
C GLU A 215 -10.41 -19.85 -29.03
N ASN A 216 -10.80 -21.08 -29.38
CA ASN A 216 -12.09 -21.63 -29.01
C ASN A 216 -11.91 -23.03 -28.39
N PRO A 217 -12.05 -23.18 -27.06
CA PRO A 217 -12.43 -22.14 -26.10
C PRO A 217 -11.29 -21.13 -25.84
N PRO A 218 -11.61 -19.88 -25.44
CA PRO A 218 -10.62 -18.93 -24.96
C PRO A 218 -9.85 -19.45 -23.75
N HIS A 219 -8.52 -19.43 -23.81
CA HIS A 219 -7.64 -19.51 -22.64
C HIS A 219 -7.45 -18.12 -22.01
N ILE A 220 -7.41 -18.06 -20.68
CA ILE A 220 -7.26 -16.82 -19.92
C ILE A 220 -5.95 -16.86 -19.14
N THR A 221 -5.10 -15.85 -19.35
CA THR A 221 -3.83 -15.70 -18.62
C THR A 221 -3.92 -14.48 -17.70
N PRO A 222 -3.79 -14.66 -16.37
CA PRO A 222 -3.68 -13.51 -15.46
C PRO A 222 -2.37 -12.77 -15.73
N ILE A 223 -2.41 -11.44 -15.78
CA ILE A 223 -1.21 -10.61 -15.98
C ILE A 223 -0.76 -10.01 -14.66
N THR A 224 -1.65 -9.26 -14.02
CA THR A 224 -1.43 -8.65 -12.71
C THR A 224 -2.77 -8.32 -12.07
N SER A 225 -2.79 -8.10 -10.76
CA SER A 225 -3.99 -7.66 -10.06
C SER A 225 -3.64 -6.68 -8.97
N ASN A 226 -4.48 -5.67 -8.84
CA ASN A 226 -4.49 -4.76 -7.72
C ASN A 226 -5.90 -4.72 -7.15
N TRP A 227 -6.16 -5.62 -6.21
CA TRP A 227 -7.42 -5.63 -5.47
C TRP A 227 -7.38 -4.68 -4.24
N SER A 228 -6.27 -3.94 -4.04
CA SER A 228 -6.07 -3.12 -2.84
C SER A 228 -7.01 -1.91 -2.82
N GLN A 229 -7.60 -1.67 -1.65
CA GLN A 229 -8.66 -0.67 -1.46
C GLN A 229 -8.09 0.66 -0.97
N GLY A 230 -7.31 1.36 -1.79
CA GLY A 230 -6.95 2.73 -1.46
C GLY A 230 -5.69 3.26 -2.12
N PHE A 231 -4.78 2.39 -2.53
CA PHE A 231 -3.41 2.79 -2.86
C PHE A 231 -3.00 2.47 -4.30
N GLY A 232 -3.93 2.18 -5.20
CA GLY A 232 -3.57 1.98 -6.60
C GLY A 232 -4.77 1.80 -7.50
N ARG A 233 -4.79 2.48 -8.65
CA ARG A 233 -5.71 2.23 -9.73
C ARG A 233 -4.99 2.03 -11.05
N PHE A 234 -5.47 1.10 -11.86
CA PHE A 234 -5.06 1.03 -13.26
C PHE A 234 -5.59 2.29 -13.96
N SER A 235 -4.72 3.25 -14.24
CA SER A 235 -5.10 4.48 -14.94
C SER A 235 -5.06 4.26 -16.44
N GLN A 236 -3.96 3.68 -16.96
CA GLN A 236 -3.72 3.46 -18.38
C GLN A 236 -2.88 2.23 -18.63
N ILE A 237 -3.13 1.58 -19.78
CA ILE A 237 -2.40 0.41 -20.24
C ILE A 237 -1.99 0.62 -21.70
N TRP A 238 -0.74 0.32 -22.03
CA TRP A 238 -0.22 0.36 -23.39
C TRP A 238 0.51 -0.93 -23.73
N LEU A 239 0.54 -1.22 -25.04
CA LEU A 239 1.35 -2.28 -25.62
C LEU A 239 2.37 -1.65 -26.56
N ARG A 240 3.65 -1.93 -26.34
CA ARG A 240 4.76 -1.42 -27.14
C ARG A 240 5.85 -2.47 -27.20
N ASP A 241 6.40 -2.71 -28.37
CA ASP A 241 7.63 -3.48 -28.55
C ASP A 241 8.82 -2.53 -28.31
N LEU A 242 9.20 -2.39 -27.04
CA LEU A 242 10.30 -1.59 -26.53
C LEU A 242 11.66 -2.27 -26.79
N THR A 243 11.71 -3.60 -26.84
CA THR A 243 12.95 -4.37 -27.05
C THR A 243 13.22 -4.69 -28.52
N ASN A 244 12.28 -4.38 -29.41
CA ASN A 244 12.32 -4.64 -30.85
C ASN A 244 12.52 -6.12 -31.17
N ASP A 245 11.92 -7.00 -30.35
CA ASP A 245 11.97 -8.46 -30.50
C ASP A 245 10.67 -9.03 -31.09
N THR A 246 9.77 -8.16 -31.55
CA THR A 246 8.41 -8.43 -32.08
C THR A 246 7.39 -8.87 -31.03
N GLN A 247 7.77 -9.02 -29.77
CA GLN A 247 6.88 -9.32 -28.65
C GLN A 247 6.62 -8.01 -27.87
N PRO A 248 5.38 -7.50 -27.84
CA PRO A 248 5.13 -6.25 -27.14
C PRO A 248 5.24 -6.42 -25.63
N GLU A 249 5.93 -5.49 -24.99
CA GLU A 249 5.85 -5.24 -23.56
C GLU A 249 4.52 -4.58 -23.20
N LEU A 250 4.09 -4.86 -21.97
CA LEU A 250 2.92 -4.29 -21.35
C LEU A 250 3.35 -3.18 -20.39
N LEU A 251 2.88 -1.97 -20.67
CA LEU A 251 3.15 -0.80 -19.84
C LEU A 251 1.88 -0.52 -19.07
N ILE A 252 1.94 -0.59 -17.75
CA ILE A 252 0.81 -0.38 -16.85
C ILE A 252 1.10 0.83 -15.98
N ASP A 253 0.28 1.86 -16.11
CA ASP A 253 0.27 3.01 -15.21
C ASP A 253 -0.66 2.74 -14.04
N TRP A 254 -0.08 2.80 -12.84
CA TRP A 254 -0.72 2.61 -11.56
C TRP A 254 -0.80 3.94 -10.86
N ASP A 255 -1.99 4.45 -10.64
CA ASP A 255 -2.18 5.63 -9.83
C ASP A 255 -2.40 5.25 -8.36
N ILE A 256 -1.33 5.40 -7.58
CA ILE A 256 -1.19 5.24 -6.15
C ILE A 256 -1.56 6.55 -5.46
N SER A 257 -2.70 6.61 -4.78
CA SER A 257 -3.09 7.78 -4.00
C SER A 257 -2.78 7.57 -2.51
N SER A 258 -1.63 8.04 -2.03
CA SER A 258 -1.37 8.21 -0.60
C SER A 258 -1.60 9.68 -0.20
N GLY A 259 -2.69 9.97 0.52
CA GLY A 259 -2.85 11.27 1.19
C GLY A 259 -3.15 12.49 0.30
N GLY A 260 -4.02 12.33 -0.70
CA GLY A 260 -4.62 13.45 -1.45
C GLY A 260 -3.93 13.78 -2.78
N VAL A 261 -2.80 13.12 -3.06
CA VAL A 261 -2.10 13.20 -4.34
C VAL A 261 -2.09 11.81 -4.98
N PRO A 262 -2.79 11.60 -6.10
CA PRO A 262 -2.58 10.45 -6.95
C PRO A 262 -1.18 10.52 -7.55
N CYS A 263 -0.34 9.54 -7.24
CA CYS A 263 0.98 9.37 -7.83
C CYS A 263 0.99 8.17 -8.76
N HIS A 264 1.52 8.37 -9.94
CA HIS A 264 1.62 7.35 -10.97
C HIS A 264 2.89 6.54 -10.78
N THR A 265 2.78 5.23 -10.94
CA THR A 265 3.88 4.28 -11.05
C THR A 265 3.73 3.54 -12.37
N LEU A 266 4.74 3.65 -13.23
CA LEU A 266 4.77 2.91 -14.48
C LEU A 266 5.47 1.57 -14.31
N ASN A 267 4.73 0.49 -14.46
CA ASN A 267 5.26 -0.87 -14.48
C ASN A 267 5.40 -1.35 -15.92
N ILE A 268 6.60 -1.81 -16.30
CA ILE A 268 6.87 -2.41 -17.62
C ILE A 268 7.03 -3.91 -17.44
N LEU A 269 6.11 -4.68 -18.01
CA LEU A 269 6.12 -6.14 -17.94
C LEU A 269 6.42 -6.76 -19.30
N ARG A 270 7.27 -7.79 -19.30
CA ARG A 270 7.50 -8.66 -20.46
C ARG A 270 7.07 -10.06 -20.13
N TRP A 271 6.47 -10.75 -21.09
CA TRP A 271 6.20 -12.18 -20.95
C TRP A 271 7.48 -12.99 -21.18
N GLN A 272 7.91 -13.76 -20.18
CA GLN A 272 9.10 -14.60 -20.23
C GLN A 272 8.80 -15.99 -19.66
N GLY A 273 9.01 -17.02 -20.47
CA GLY A 273 8.66 -18.40 -20.09
C GLY A 273 7.15 -18.57 -19.98
N GLU A 274 6.66 -18.66 -18.73
CA GLU A 274 5.25 -18.89 -18.40
C GLU A 274 4.65 -17.76 -17.53
N ASN A 275 5.38 -16.67 -17.30
CA ASN A 275 4.94 -15.58 -16.45
C ASN A 275 5.32 -14.21 -17.03
N PHE A 276 4.62 -13.16 -16.58
CA PHE A 276 5.08 -11.79 -16.75
C PHE A 276 6.16 -11.47 -15.72
N THR A 277 7.26 -10.88 -16.18
CA THR A 277 8.33 -10.36 -15.32
C THR A 277 8.42 -8.86 -15.51
N TYR A 278 8.77 -8.12 -14.45
CA TYR A 278 9.12 -6.72 -14.58
C TYR A 278 10.43 -6.60 -15.37
N LEU A 279 10.48 -5.68 -16.34
CA LEU A 279 11.72 -5.33 -17.03
C LEU A 279 12.53 -4.30 -16.26
N ASP A 280 11.85 -3.52 -15.42
CA ASP A 280 12.40 -2.37 -14.74
C ASP A 280 11.99 -2.44 -13.27
N GLU A 281 12.75 -3.21 -12.47
CA GLU A 281 12.46 -3.39 -11.03
C GLU A 281 12.84 -2.14 -10.22
N GLU A 282 13.81 -1.34 -10.70
CA GLU A 282 14.32 -0.15 -9.99
C GLU A 282 13.66 1.17 -10.42
N SER A 283 13.25 1.32 -11.69
CA SER A 283 12.77 2.61 -12.24
C SER A 283 11.24 2.69 -12.31
N SER A 284 10.58 2.34 -11.21
CA SER A 284 9.18 2.74 -11.03
C SER A 284 9.11 4.26 -11.19
N LEU A 285 8.66 4.76 -12.36
CA LEU A 285 8.57 6.19 -12.60
C LEU A 285 7.50 6.73 -11.67
N ARG A 286 7.92 7.30 -10.53
CA ARG A 286 7.05 7.94 -9.57
C ARG A 286 6.83 9.39 -10.00
N GLY A 287 5.77 9.62 -10.75
CA GLY A 287 5.31 10.96 -11.09
C GLY A 287 4.02 11.26 -10.36
N CYS A 288 3.97 12.28 -9.51
CA CYS A 288 2.70 12.65 -8.89
C CYS A 288 1.85 13.49 -9.85
N HIS A 289 0.55 13.18 -9.95
CA HIS A 289 -0.44 13.73 -10.88
C HIS A 289 0.03 13.77 -12.35
N GLY A 290 -0.62 13.06 -13.28
CA GLY A 290 -0.41 13.41 -14.68
C GLY A 290 -0.94 12.45 -15.72
N SER A 291 -0.94 12.89 -16.97
CA SER A 291 -1.08 11.97 -18.09
C SER A 291 0.31 11.56 -18.58
N MET A 292 0.52 10.26 -18.76
CA MET A 292 1.68 9.77 -19.51
C MET A 292 1.34 9.65 -20.99
N GLU A 293 2.13 10.30 -21.83
CA GLU A 293 2.07 10.12 -23.28
C GLU A 293 3.34 9.43 -23.79
N PHE A 294 3.15 8.38 -24.59
CA PHE A 294 4.23 7.68 -25.26
C PHE A 294 4.37 8.20 -26.68
N VAL A 295 5.43 8.97 -26.94
CA VAL A 295 5.76 9.50 -28.25
C VAL A 295 6.88 8.67 -28.86
N THR A 296 6.60 7.98 -29.97
CA THR A 296 7.63 7.29 -30.76
C THR A 296 8.27 8.27 -31.75
N SER A 297 9.57 8.57 -31.58
CA SER A 297 10.32 9.39 -32.53
C SER A 297 11.40 8.56 -33.24
N GLY A 298 11.11 8.02 -34.42
CA GLY A 298 12.07 7.24 -35.20
C GLY A 298 12.43 5.87 -34.60
N GLU A 299 13.52 5.26 -35.08
CA GLU A 299 13.86 3.84 -34.88
C GLU A 299 14.28 3.41 -33.46
N SER A 300 14.40 4.28 -32.45
CA SER A 300 14.99 3.80 -31.17
C SER A 300 14.70 4.56 -29.88
N LEU A 301 13.82 5.57 -29.83
CA LEU A 301 13.55 6.28 -28.56
C LEU A 301 12.05 6.43 -28.32
N THR A 302 11.54 5.60 -27.41
CA THR A 302 10.26 5.86 -26.75
C THR A 302 10.47 7.03 -25.81
N LYS A 303 9.87 8.17 -26.15
CA LYS A 303 9.83 9.36 -25.31
C LYS A 303 8.59 9.24 -24.43
N ILE A 304 8.75 9.11 -23.13
CA ILE A 304 7.64 9.23 -22.18
C ILE A 304 7.56 10.70 -21.76
N VAL A 305 6.41 11.31 -22.01
CA VAL A 305 6.07 12.64 -21.51
C VAL A 305 5.10 12.47 -20.35
N THR A 306 5.55 12.70 -19.13
CA THR A 306 4.63 12.91 -18.00
C THR A 306 4.14 14.35 -18.12
N THR A 307 2.84 14.58 -18.01
CA THR A 307 2.26 15.93 -17.94
C THR A 307 1.45 16.06 -16.68
N GLU A 308 2.02 16.72 -15.69
CA GLU A 308 1.34 16.97 -14.42
C GLU A 308 0.40 18.15 -14.52
N LEU A 309 -0.88 17.92 -14.21
CA LEU A 309 -1.94 18.90 -14.34
C LEU A 309 -2.48 19.27 -12.96
N PHE A 310 -1.99 20.37 -12.41
CA PHE A 310 -2.93 21.28 -11.73
C PHE A 310 -3.63 22.11 -12.82
N PRO A 311 -4.90 22.54 -12.65
CA PRO A 311 -5.58 23.33 -13.67
C PRO A 311 -4.80 24.60 -14.07
N GLY A 312 -4.06 24.54 -15.18
CA GLY A 312 -3.23 25.63 -15.70
C GLY A 312 -1.71 25.42 -15.59
N ASP A 313 -1.26 24.36 -14.91
CA ASP A 313 0.14 23.96 -14.73
C ASP A 313 0.45 22.73 -15.58
N THR A 314 1.61 22.72 -16.23
CA THR A 314 2.14 21.52 -16.90
C THR A 314 3.62 21.37 -16.64
N ILE A 315 3.98 20.32 -15.90
CA ILE A 315 5.36 19.83 -15.80
C ILE A 315 5.51 18.76 -16.86
N THR A 316 6.47 18.93 -17.76
CA THR A 316 6.80 17.93 -18.77
C THR A 316 8.15 17.32 -18.48
N GLU A 317 8.16 16.10 -17.98
CA GLU A 317 9.39 15.31 -17.90
C GLU A 317 9.50 14.43 -19.12
N THR A 318 10.73 14.20 -19.57
CA THR A 318 11.04 13.33 -20.69
C THR A 318 11.93 12.20 -20.22
N PHE A 319 11.49 10.97 -20.45
CA PHE A 319 12.29 9.76 -20.23
C PHE A 319 12.59 9.06 -21.55
N PHE A 320 13.76 8.42 -21.61
CA PHE A 320 14.21 7.60 -22.73
C PHE A 320 14.43 6.16 -22.28
N TRP A 321 13.86 5.23 -23.05
CA TRP A 321 14.18 3.81 -22.93
C TRP A 321 15.57 3.53 -23.49
N ASP A 322 16.48 3.00 -22.66
CA ASP A 322 17.86 2.68 -23.06
C ASP A 322 18.05 1.23 -23.54
N GLY A 323 16.97 0.44 -23.55
CA GLY A 323 16.98 -0.99 -23.86
C GLY A 323 16.76 -1.88 -22.63
N SER A 324 16.97 -1.33 -21.43
CA SER A 324 16.80 -2.03 -20.14
C SER A 324 15.94 -1.27 -19.14
N ARG A 325 16.03 0.07 -19.12
CA ARG A 325 15.33 0.92 -18.16
C ARG A 325 14.97 2.27 -18.75
N LEU A 326 14.11 2.99 -18.03
CA LEU A 326 13.78 4.37 -18.34
C LEU A 326 14.79 5.33 -17.69
N THR A 327 15.47 6.10 -18.53
CA THR A 327 16.45 7.11 -18.09
C THR A 327 15.85 8.50 -18.22
N PHE A 328 15.94 9.30 -17.15
CA PHE A 328 15.53 10.70 -17.21
C PHE A 328 16.41 11.46 -18.20
N ALA A 329 15.78 12.17 -19.13
CA ALA A 329 16.47 12.90 -20.18
C ALA A 329 16.51 14.39 -19.93
N ALA A 330 15.34 14.97 -19.66
CA ALA A 330 15.16 16.39 -19.41
C ALA A 330 13.77 16.66 -18.83
N GLY A 331 13.69 17.59 -17.88
CA GLY A 331 12.45 18.20 -17.43
C GLY A 331 12.31 19.58 -18.06
N LYS A 332 11.12 19.92 -18.52
CA LYS A 332 10.74 21.30 -18.81
C LYS A 332 9.50 21.64 -18.01
N SER A 333 9.65 22.57 -17.09
CA SER A 333 8.53 23.25 -16.48
C SER A 333 8.07 24.39 -17.40
N THR A 334 6.77 24.54 -17.57
CA THR A 334 6.21 25.82 -17.96
C THR A 334 5.48 26.37 -16.76
N LEU A 335 6.02 27.43 -16.16
CA LEU A 335 5.31 28.14 -15.11
C LEU A 335 3.96 28.60 -15.65
N PRO A 336 2.89 28.44 -14.87
CA PRO A 336 1.55 28.86 -15.26
C PRO A 336 1.54 30.37 -15.43
N SER A 337 0.66 30.86 -16.31
CA SER A 337 0.41 32.31 -16.37
C SER A 337 -0.25 32.84 -15.10
N THR A 338 -0.93 31.97 -14.35
CA THR A 338 -1.66 32.26 -13.11
C THR A 338 -1.49 31.10 -12.14
N PRO A 339 -0.44 31.11 -11.30
CA PRO A 339 -0.16 29.98 -10.41
C PRO A 339 -1.21 29.82 -9.32
N ASN A 340 -1.57 28.56 -9.06
CA ASN A 340 -2.51 28.20 -8.02
C ASN A 340 -1.79 28.02 -6.66
N PRO A 341 -2.16 28.78 -5.61
CA PRO A 341 -1.62 28.57 -4.26
C PRO A 341 -1.82 27.15 -3.72
N THR A 342 -2.88 26.43 -4.12
CA THR A 342 -3.13 25.04 -3.69
C THR A 342 -1.97 24.12 -4.09
N ALA A 343 -1.37 24.38 -5.25
CA ALA A 343 -0.30 23.55 -5.79
C ALA A 343 1.08 23.85 -5.18
N ASN A 344 1.20 24.91 -4.35
CA ASN A 344 2.45 25.32 -3.71
C ASN A 344 3.13 24.21 -2.91
N ARG A 345 2.34 23.32 -2.31
CA ARG A 345 2.87 22.17 -1.56
C ARG A 345 3.59 21.17 -2.46
N TYR A 346 3.13 21.01 -3.69
CA TYR A 346 3.61 19.97 -4.61
C TYR A 346 4.77 20.45 -5.46
N TYR A 347 4.83 21.75 -5.76
CA TYR A 347 5.92 22.32 -6.56
C TYR A 347 7.32 22.01 -6.01
N GLY A 348 7.48 21.93 -4.68
CA GLY A 348 8.76 21.58 -4.06
C GLY A 348 9.29 20.20 -4.42
N LEU A 349 8.45 19.31 -4.97
CA LEU A 349 8.85 17.99 -5.46
C LEU A 349 9.42 18.03 -6.89
N PHE A 350 9.16 19.09 -7.66
CA PHE A 350 9.38 19.08 -9.11
C PHE A 350 10.25 20.21 -9.64
N TYR A 351 10.38 21.29 -8.87
CA TYR A 351 11.08 22.49 -9.30
C TYR A 351 12.33 22.71 -8.48
N ASP A 352 13.37 23.18 -9.15
CA ASP A 352 14.53 23.76 -8.50
C ASP A 352 14.16 25.04 -7.72
N ASP A 353 15.06 25.44 -6.81
CA ASP A 353 14.81 26.57 -5.91
C ASP A 353 14.57 27.89 -6.66
N GLU A 354 15.24 28.13 -7.78
CA GLU A 354 15.07 29.34 -8.60
C GLU A 354 13.66 29.41 -9.21
N THR A 355 13.20 28.30 -9.79
CA THR A 355 11.86 28.18 -10.37
C THR A 355 10.79 28.32 -9.29
N LEU A 356 11.01 27.75 -8.09
CA LEU A 356 10.12 27.90 -6.95
C LEU A 356 10.03 29.35 -6.46
N ILE A 357 11.13 30.09 -6.47
CA ILE A 357 11.14 31.52 -6.14
C ILE A 357 10.29 32.30 -7.15
N GLU A 358 10.52 32.14 -8.46
CA GLU A 358 9.73 32.83 -9.51
C GLU A 358 8.24 32.50 -9.39
N LEU A 359 7.92 31.25 -9.10
CA LEU A 359 6.54 30.78 -8.92
C LEU A 359 5.87 31.44 -7.72
N LYS A 360 6.54 31.48 -6.56
CA LYS A 360 6.03 32.15 -5.36
C LYS A 360 5.86 33.65 -5.58
N GLU A 361 6.76 34.30 -6.31
CA GLU A 361 6.62 35.71 -6.68
C GLU A 361 5.35 35.94 -7.50
N LYS A 362 5.09 35.12 -8.53
CA LYS A 362 3.86 35.21 -9.33
C LYS A 362 2.59 34.94 -8.50
N ILE A 363 2.64 34.00 -7.55
CA ILE A 363 1.52 33.76 -6.61
C ILE A 363 1.27 35.01 -5.76
N LEU A 364 2.34 35.63 -5.22
CA LEU A 364 2.25 36.82 -4.39
C LEU A 364 1.77 38.06 -5.19
N GLU A 365 2.21 38.23 -6.43
CA GLU A 365 1.77 39.31 -7.33
C GLU A 365 0.29 39.21 -7.72
N SER A 366 -0.21 37.98 -7.89
CA SER A 366 -1.60 37.69 -8.23
C SER A 366 -2.50 37.48 -6.99
N TRP A 367 -1.94 37.65 -5.78
CA TRP A 367 -2.68 37.42 -4.54
C TRP A 367 -3.89 38.34 -4.42
N SER A 368 -5.07 37.75 -4.20
CA SER A 368 -6.35 38.45 -4.26
C SER A 368 -7.16 38.24 -2.99
N GLY A 369 -8.22 39.05 -2.80
CA GLY A 369 -9.15 38.85 -1.69
C GLY A 369 -9.92 37.53 -1.74
N GLU A 370 -9.98 36.86 -2.90
CA GLU A 370 -10.54 35.52 -3.02
C GLU A 370 -9.61 34.47 -2.40
N TRP A 371 -8.32 34.53 -2.75
CA TRP A 371 -7.29 33.68 -2.14
C TRP A 371 -7.17 33.91 -0.63
N SER A 372 -7.27 35.16 -0.16
CA SER A 372 -7.32 35.44 1.28
C SER A 372 -8.56 34.88 1.98
N ARG A 373 -9.65 34.55 1.27
CA ARG A 373 -10.79 33.84 1.89
C ARG A 373 -10.59 32.33 1.88
N GLU A 374 -9.93 31.80 0.85
CA GLU A 374 -9.71 30.36 0.69
C GLU A 374 -8.52 29.85 1.50
N PHE A 375 -7.42 30.58 1.56
CA PHE A 375 -6.20 30.19 2.29
C PHE A 375 -6.00 31.01 3.57
N GLY A 376 -6.75 32.11 3.71
CA GLY A 376 -6.65 33.08 4.78
C GLY A 376 -5.65 34.21 4.52
N ALA A 377 -5.85 35.31 5.24
CA ALA A 377 -5.16 36.57 5.01
C ALA A 377 -3.65 36.54 5.35
N SER A 378 -3.20 35.61 6.20
CA SER A 378 -1.80 35.50 6.59
C SER A 378 -0.98 34.58 5.67
N PHE A 379 -1.60 33.84 4.76
CA PHE A 379 -0.91 32.89 3.89
C PHE A 379 0.18 33.50 2.99
N PRO A 380 0.08 34.76 2.50
CA PRO A 380 1.21 35.37 1.79
C PRO A 380 2.51 35.42 2.60
N ASP A 381 2.44 35.52 3.94
CA ASP A 381 3.63 35.50 4.78
C ASP A 381 4.21 34.08 4.92
N VAL A 382 3.40 33.02 4.80
CA VAL A 382 3.90 31.63 4.64
C VAL A 382 4.74 31.54 3.37
N LEU A 383 4.21 32.03 2.25
CA LEU A 383 4.89 31.99 0.96
C LEU A 383 6.20 32.80 0.98
N ARG A 384 6.19 33.99 1.59
CA ARG A 384 7.40 34.82 1.79
C ARG A 384 8.41 34.11 2.68
N PHE A 385 7.99 33.46 3.76
CA PHE A 385 8.90 32.72 4.63
C PHE A 385 9.56 31.56 3.87
N GLN A 386 8.77 30.77 3.14
CA GLN A 386 9.28 29.70 2.28
C GLN A 386 10.22 30.24 1.19
N GLN A 387 9.88 31.37 0.56
CA GLN A 387 10.76 32.05 -0.40
C GLN A 387 12.10 32.45 0.25
N ALA A 388 12.08 32.94 1.48
CA ALA A 388 13.31 33.22 2.22
C ALA A 388 14.16 31.95 2.41
N MET A 389 13.54 30.81 2.73
CA MET A 389 14.28 29.54 2.86
C MET A 389 14.91 29.08 1.53
N LEU A 390 14.23 29.30 0.40
CA LEU A 390 14.79 29.02 -0.94
C LEU A 390 15.96 29.96 -1.29
N HIS A 391 15.88 31.24 -0.92
CA HIS A 391 17.03 32.13 -1.07
C HIS A 391 18.20 31.70 -0.18
N LEU A 392 17.93 31.14 1.00
CA LEU A 392 18.96 30.57 1.86
C LEU A 392 19.65 29.37 1.17
N SER A 393 18.91 28.42 0.60
CA SER A 393 19.52 27.27 -0.10
C SER A 393 20.38 27.68 -1.30
N LEU A 394 20.04 28.78 -1.97
CA LEU A 394 20.84 29.41 -3.03
C LEU A 394 22.01 30.28 -2.53
N ASN A 395 22.29 30.31 -1.22
CA ASN A 395 23.30 31.15 -0.57
C ASN A 395 23.07 32.68 -0.75
N GLU A 396 21.82 33.11 -0.90
CA GLU A 396 21.42 34.51 -1.05
C GLU A 396 20.92 35.13 0.28
N GLU A 397 21.78 35.10 1.30
CA GLU A 397 21.45 35.43 2.70
C GLU A 397 20.83 36.81 2.91
N GLU A 398 21.35 37.82 2.20
CA GLU A 398 20.85 39.20 2.30
C GLU A 398 19.40 39.29 1.81
N LYS A 399 19.06 38.58 0.73
CA LYS A 399 17.68 38.55 0.18
C LYS A 399 16.74 37.83 1.14
N ALA A 400 17.14 36.66 1.63
CA ALA A 400 16.35 35.91 2.62
C ALA A 400 16.07 36.74 3.87
N SER A 401 17.12 37.37 4.43
CA SER A 401 17.00 38.24 5.61
C SER A 401 16.11 39.45 5.35
N LEU A 402 16.19 40.05 4.15
CA LEU A 402 15.33 41.15 3.74
C LEU A 402 13.86 40.71 3.66
N ILE A 403 13.57 39.55 3.07
CA ILE A 403 12.21 39.01 2.99
C ILE A 403 11.64 38.76 4.39
N LEU A 404 12.39 38.13 5.28
CA LEU A 404 11.96 37.89 6.66
C LEU A 404 11.72 39.20 7.43
N ARG A 405 12.59 40.21 7.27
CA ARG A 405 12.37 41.55 7.86
C ARG A 405 11.13 42.23 7.29
N ASN A 406 10.83 42.04 6.00
CA ASN A 406 9.61 42.57 5.40
C ASN A 406 8.34 41.93 6.01
N ILE A 407 8.38 40.66 6.43
CA ILE A 407 7.28 40.03 7.19
C ILE A 407 7.09 40.71 8.56
N LEU A 408 8.16 41.19 9.19
CA LEU A 408 8.08 41.95 10.45
C LEU A 408 7.53 43.37 10.24
N GLU A 409 8.05 44.07 9.24
CA GLU A 409 7.76 45.48 9.00
C GLU A 409 6.42 45.69 8.28
N SER A 410 5.98 44.72 7.47
CA SER A 410 4.78 44.80 6.63
C SER A 410 4.13 43.41 6.46
N PRO A 411 3.62 42.80 7.56
CA PRO A 411 2.92 41.53 7.49
C PRO A 411 1.67 41.64 6.60
N ALA A 412 1.37 40.57 5.88
CA ALA A 412 0.19 40.46 5.03
C ALA A 412 -1.11 40.66 5.82
N ASN A 413 -1.11 40.22 7.09
CA ASN A 413 -2.21 40.45 8.02
C ASN A 413 -1.72 41.08 9.34
N PRO A 414 -1.76 42.41 9.48
CA PRO A 414 -1.34 43.10 10.71
C PRO A 414 -2.17 42.75 11.96
N GLN A 415 -3.31 42.07 11.81
CA GLN A 415 -4.13 41.63 12.96
C GLN A 415 -3.68 40.28 13.53
N SER A 416 -2.86 39.52 12.80
CA SER A 416 -2.32 38.23 13.25
C SER A 416 -0.80 38.31 13.32
N PRO A 417 -0.20 38.39 14.52
CA PRO A 417 1.25 38.51 14.67
C PRO A 417 2.00 37.20 14.40
N THR A 418 1.29 36.09 14.17
CA THR A 418 1.85 34.73 14.10
C THR A 418 3.10 34.63 13.23
N PHE A 419 3.02 35.04 11.95
CA PHE A 419 4.17 34.93 11.05
C PHE A 419 5.26 35.97 11.32
N SER A 420 4.91 37.15 11.85
CA SER A 420 5.92 38.09 12.32
C SER A 420 6.69 37.52 13.51
N THR A 421 6.02 36.87 14.47
CA THR A 421 6.70 36.21 15.60
C THR A 421 7.60 35.06 15.14
N ILE A 422 7.14 34.26 14.16
CA ILE A 422 7.96 33.18 13.57
C ILE A 422 9.19 33.75 12.85
N ALA A 423 9.01 34.78 12.01
CA ALA A 423 10.12 35.45 11.31
C ALA A 423 11.11 36.11 12.27
N GLU A 424 10.62 36.72 13.35
CA GLU A 424 11.45 37.31 14.39
C GLU A 424 12.27 36.24 15.12
N SER A 425 11.64 35.11 15.46
CA SER A 425 12.34 33.97 16.07
C SER A 425 13.45 33.43 15.16
N PHE A 426 13.18 33.30 13.85
CA PHE A 426 14.19 32.88 12.89
C PHE A 426 15.36 33.88 12.82
N LEU A 427 15.06 35.17 12.63
CA LEU A 427 16.08 36.22 12.48
C LEU A 427 16.91 36.44 13.74
N ASN A 428 16.34 36.22 14.93
CA ASN A 428 17.07 36.29 16.20
C ASN A 428 18.04 35.12 16.40
N ALA A 429 17.79 33.99 15.74
CA ALA A 429 18.65 32.82 15.78
C ALA A 429 19.68 32.82 14.65
N TYR A 430 19.32 33.36 13.48
CA TYR A 430 20.13 33.34 12.26
C TYR A 430 21.10 34.53 12.19
N HIS A 431 22.36 34.33 12.59
CA HIS A 431 23.40 35.35 12.48
C HIS A 431 24.38 35.08 11.32
N SER A 432 24.56 33.81 10.96
CA SER A 432 25.39 33.36 9.82
C SER A 432 24.84 32.06 9.20
N PRO A 433 25.35 31.60 8.03
CA PRO A 433 24.94 30.34 7.40
C PRO A 433 25.02 29.11 8.30
N GLU A 434 25.96 29.09 9.24
CA GLU A 434 26.11 28.02 10.24
C GLU A 434 24.87 27.89 11.14
N ASP A 435 24.15 28.98 11.37
CA ASP A 435 22.99 29.02 12.27
C ASP A 435 21.69 28.54 11.59
N SER A 436 21.72 28.16 10.30
CA SER A 436 20.51 27.83 9.51
C SER A 436 19.63 26.79 10.19
N TYR A 437 20.21 25.67 10.64
CA TYR A 437 19.49 24.62 11.35
C TYR A 437 18.87 25.13 12.66
N GLN A 438 19.64 25.81 13.51
CA GLN A 438 19.10 26.37 14.77
C GLN A 438 17.97 27.36 14.54
N ALA A 439 18.09 28.21 13.53
CA ALA A 439 17.08 29.19 13.19
C ALA A 439 15.78 28.53 12.71
N CYS A 440 15.88 27.49 11.88
CA CYS A 440 14.71 26.71 11.46
C CYS A 440 14.02 26.04 12.67
N ILE A 441 14.79 25.38 13.56
CA ILE A 441 14.22 24.75 14.76
C ILE A 441 13.52 25.77 15.66
N GLN A 442 14.09 26.96 15.90
CA GLN A 442 13.44 27.99 16.71
C GLN A 442 12.15 28.53 16.05
N ALA A 443 12.15 28.71 14.73
CA ALA A 443 10.96 29.13 13.99
C ALA A 443 9.85 28.08 14.10
N LEU A 444 10.19 26.79 13.95
CA LEU A 444 9.24 25.70 14.13
C LEU A 444 8.74 25.63 15.59
N GLN A 445 9.59 25.82 16.59
CA GLN A 445 9.17 25.83 18.01
C GLN A 445 8.16 26.95 18.29
N THR A 446 8.29 28.07 17.56
CA THR A 446 7.31 29.17 17.61
C THR A 446 5.98 28.76 16.98
N VAL A 447 5.99 28.02 15.85
CA VAL A 447 4.78 27.41 15.28
C VAL A 447 4.10 26.50 16.30
N ASP A 448 4.89 25.68 16.97
CA ASP A 448 4.42 24.77 18.03
C ASP A 448 3.67 25.49 19.14
N ALA A 449 4.30 26.54 19.67
CA ALA A 449 3.73 27.33 20.75
C ALA A 449 2.39 27.97 20.33
N VAL A 450 2.21 28.27 19.04
CA VAL A 450 0.94 28.75 18.49
C VAL A 450 -0.08 27.63 18.40
N ILE A 451 0.30 26.42 17.95
CA ILE A 451 -0.60 25.26 17.88
C ILE A 451 -1.07 24.84 19.28
N GLU A 452 -0.17 24.76 20.24
CA GLU A 452 -0.45 24.37 21.64
C GLU A 452 -1.47 25.29 22.32
N GLN A 453 -1.46 26.59 22.00
CA GLN A 453 -2.46 27.55 22.52
C GLN A 453 -3.91 27.22 22.09
N HIS A 454 -4.07 26.38 21.06
CA HIS A 454 -5.37 26.02 20.49
C HIS A 454 -5.74 24.54 20.74
N LYS A 455 -4.99 23.82 21.58
CA LYS A 455 -5.38 22.47 22.01
C LYS A 455 -6.48 22.53 23.08
N VAL A 456 -7.60 21.85 22.82
CA VAL A 456 -8.71 21.68 23.76
C VAL A 456 -8.89 20.19 24.04
N GLY A 457 -8.52 19.76 25.25
CA GLY A 457 -8.60 18.34 25.63
C GLY A 457 -7.62 17.44 24.89
N GLY A 458 -6.47 17.98 24.48
CA GLY A 458 -5.43 17.25 23.72
C GLY A 458 -5.60 17.29 22.20
N ASN A 459 -6.79 17.65 21.71
CA ASN A 459 -7.06 17.82 20.27
C ASN A 459 -6.90 19.28 19.84
N ILE A 460 -6.40 19.51 18.63
CA ILE A 460 -6.28 20.85 18.05
C ILE A 460 -7.67 21.36 17.66
N ASP A 461 -8.09 22.52 18.17
CA ASP A 461 -9.23 23.24 17.64
C ASP A 461 -8.81 23.95 16.35
N PHE A 462 -8.92 23.23 15.23
CA PHE A 462 -8.52 23.72 13.91
C PHE A 462 -9.23 25.02 13.52
N GLN A 463 -10.47 25.21 13.93
CA GLN A 463 -11.22 26.43 13.63
C GLN A 463 -10.68 27.61 14.45
N ALA A 464 -10.36 27.41 15.73
CA ALA A 464 -9.76 28.45 16.56
C ALA A 464 -8.35 28.80 16.07
N LEU A 465 -7.54 27.80 15.71
CA LEU A 465 -6.20 27.99 15.12
C LEU A 465 -6.27 28.73 13.78
N GLN A 466 -7.20 28.35 12.90
CA GLN A 466 -7.44 29.04 11.64
C GLN A 466 -7.85 30.49 11.85
N ASN A 467 -8.70 30.77 12.84
CA ASN A 467 -9.13 32.13 13.17
C ASN A 467 -7.98 32.99 13.73
N SER A 468 -7.14 32.44 14.61
CA SER A 468 -6.05 33.17 15.25
C SER A 468 -4.86 33.40 14.31
N ALA A 469 -4.46 32.37 13.58
CA ALA A 469 -3.39 32.47 12.60
C ALA A 469 -3.87 33.11 11.28
N SER A 470 -5.20 33.23 11.10
CA SER A 470 -5.84 33.78 9.90
C SER A 470 -5.37 33.10 8.61
N PHE A 471 -5.19 31.78 8.65
CA PHE A 471 -4.94 30.92 7.49
C PHE A 471 -5.58 29.54 7.66
N ASN A 472 -5.99 28.91 6.56
CA ASN A 472 -6.64 27.60 6.59
C ASN A 472 -5.61 26.52 6.86
N VAL A 473 -5.68 25.92 8.06
CA VAL A 473 -4.87 24.75 8.42
C VAL A 473 -5.52 23.52 7.82
N TYR A 474 -4.84 22.84 6.91
CA TYR A 474 -5.32 21.56 6.40
C TYR A 474 -5.22 20.49 7.51
N PRO A 475 -6.05 19.42 7.48
CA PRO A 475 -6.12 18.43 8.57
C PRO A 475 -4.81 17.71 8.87
N ASP A 476 -3.88 17.68 7.93
CA ASP A 476 -2.51 17.18 8.07
C ASP A 476 -1.55 18.17 8.74
N GLY A 477 -2.04 19.35 9.13
CA GLY A 477 -1.60 20.08 10.32
C GLY A 477 -0.24 20.79 10.27
N LEU A 478 0.55 20.60 9.22
CA LEU A 478 1.92 21.10 9.18
C LEU A 478 2.04 22.44 8.44
N ILE A 479 2.36 23.50 9.18
CA ILE A 479 2.86 24.74 8.61
C ILE A 479 4.31 24.51 8.18
N PHE A 480 4.52 24.04 6.95
CA PHE A 480 5.85 23.83 6.39
C PHE A 480 6.52 25.17 6.05
N ILE A 481 7.13 25.81 7.05
CA ILE A 481 7.88 27.07 6.87
C ILE A 481 9.36 26.83 6.53
N CYS A 482 9.96 25.76 7.04
CA CYS A 482 11.34 25.35 6.75
C CYS A 482 11.48 23.83 6.94
N SER A 483 12.45 23.22 6.24
CA SER A 483 12.82 21.81 6.43
C SER A 483 14.04 21.73 7.35
N PRO A 484 13.95 21.06 8.52
CA PRO A 484 15.10 20.85 9.38
C PRO A 484 16.25 20.13 8.66
N LEU A 485 15.94 19.14 7.81
CA LEU A 485 16.94 18.40 7.05
C LEU A 485 17.69 19.29 6.05
N GLN A 486 16.97 20.03 5.20
CA GLN A 486 17.62 20.97 4.25
C GLN A 486 18.42 22.05 4.99
N SER A 487 17.94 22.49 6.16
CA SER A 487 18.65 23.47 6.99
C SER A 487 19.91 22.87 7.61
N LEU A 488 19.91 21.57 7.94
CA LEU A 488 21.07 20.83 8.44
C LEU A 488 22.13 20.65 7.34
N GLU A 489 21.71 20.25 6.13
CA GLU A 489 22.57 20.15 4.94
C GLU A 489 23.28 21.48 4.66
N ARG A 490 22.53 22.57 4.73
CA ARG A 490 23.08 23.91 4.54
C ARG A 490 24.07 24.30 5.63
N THR A 491 23.72 24.06 6.90
CA THR A 491 24.64 24.30 8.02
C THR A 491 25.93 23.46 7.84
N LEU A 492 25.82 22.21 7.38
CA LEU A 492 26.97 21.35 7.07
C LEU A 492 27.85 21.93 5.95
N HIS A 493 27.23 22.35 4.84
CA HIS A 493 27.94 22.98 3.72
C HIS A 493 28.69 24.25 4.13
N ALA A 494 28.07 25.11 4.96
CA ALA A 494 28.72 26.31 5.50
C ALA A 494 29.94 25.97 6.36
N TRP A 495 29.83 24.96 7.22
CA TRP A 495 30.95 24.48 8.05
C TRP A 495 32.11 23.95 7.21
N ASN A 496 31.83 23.20 6.14
CA ASN A 496 32.85 22.75 5.19
C ASN A 496 33.56 23.93 4.52
N ALA A 497 32.79 24.91 4.01
CA ALA A 497 33.33 26.08 3.32
C ALA A 497 34.25 26.92 4.21
N ASN A 498 33.96 26.99 5.52
CA ASN A 498 34.77 27.70 6.50
C ASN A 498 35.89 26.83 7.11
N GLY A 499 36.06 25.59 6.64
CA GLY A 499 37.10 24.67 7.09
C GLY A 499 36.93 24.18 8.53
N LEU A 500 35.74 24.32 9.12
CA LEU A 500 35.47 23.97 10.51
C LEU A 500 35.60 22.45 10.73
N PHE A 501 35.16 21.63 9.78
CA PHE A 501 35.26 20.16 9.85
C PHE A 501 36.68 19.59 9.84
N ARG A 502 37.70 20.36 9.42
CA ARG A 502 39.08 19.87 9.46
C ARG A 502 39.63 19.79 10.89
N ASP A 503 39.10 20.61 11.80
CA ASP A 503 39.52 20.69 13.19
C ASP A 503 38.47 20.14 14.18
N THR A 504 37.22 19.93 13.74
CA THR A 504 36.10 19.45 14.56
C THR A 504 35.56 18.10 14.10
N SER A 505 35.19 17.24 15.05
CA SER A 505 34.54 15.96 14.75
C SER A 505 33.04 16.15 14.44
N LEU A 506 32.40 15.23 13.70
CA LEU A 506 30.94 15.26 13.54
C LEU A 506 30.16 15.36 14.88
N PRO A 507 30.57 14.68 15.98
CA PRO A 507 29.99 14.93 17.30
C PRO A 507 29.93 16.40 17.72
N ASP A 508 30.98 17.18 17.40
CA ASP A 508 31.03 18.62 17.73
C ASP A 508 30.05 19.42 16.88
N PHE A 509 29.92 19.09 15.58
CA PHE A 509 28.93 19.68 14.69
C PHE A 509 27.50 19.43 15.18
N LEU A 510 27.18 18.17 15.53
CA LEU A 510 25.86 17.81 16.04
C LEU A 510 25.59 18.48 17.39
N SER A 511 26.58 18.48 18.29
CA SER A 511 26.45 19.15 19.59
C SER A 511 26.27 20.66 19.47
N HIS A 512 27.00 21.32 18.55
CA HIS A 512 26.83 22.75 18.26
C HIS A 512 25.41 23.06 17.81
N ASN A 513 24.82 22.16 17.03
CA ASN A 513 23.46 22.26 16.53
C ASN A 513 22.41 21.69 17.50
N ASN A 514 22.74 21.46 18.77
CA ASN A 514 21.82 20.86 19.75
C ASN A 514 21.14 19.57 19.23
N ILE A 515 21.77 18.86 18.30
CA ILE A 515 21.32 17.58 17.79
C ILE A 515 21.92 16.54 18.72
N GLN A 516 21.08 15.88 19.48
CA GLN A 516 21.46 14.69 20.23
C GLN A 516 21.17 13.49 19.33
N PRO A 517 22.18 12.96 18.62
CA PRO A 517 21.96 11.74 17.87
C PRO A 517 21.55 10.65 18.86
N VAL A 518 20.57 9.84 18.44
CA VAL A 518 20.26 8.62 19.18
C VAL A 518 21.46 7.68 19.09
N TYR A 519 22.07 7.60 17.89
CA TYR A 519 23.32 6.89 17.63
C TYR A 519 24.19 7.67 16.67
N LEU A 520 25.51 7.56 16.87
CA LEU A 520 26.52 8.18 16.03
C LEU A 520 27.71 7.24 15.92
N ILE A 521 27.97 6.72 14.73
CA ILE A 521 28.93 5.64 14.53
C ILE A 521 29.92 6.05 13.43
N PRO A 522 31.23 6.02 13.70
CA PRO A 522 32.23 6.18 12.66
C PRO A 522 32.34 4.88 11.84
N VAL A 523 32.20 5.00 10.52
CA VAL A 523 32.25 3.87 9.58
C VAL A 523 32.62 4.40 8.20
N ASP A 524 33.50 3.73 7.48
CA ASP A 524 33.81 4.03 6.08
C ASP A 524 32.67 3.47 5.20
N LEU A 525 31.70 4.33 4.85
CA LEU A 525 30.48 3.95 4.12
C LEU A 525 30.73 3.89 2.61
N ASP A 526 31.64 4.71 2.08
CA ASP A 526 31.94 4.76 0.65
C ASP A 526 33.24 4.01 0.25
N GLY A 527 33.99 3.49 1.22
CA GLY A 527 35.15 2.62 1.01
C GLY A 527 36.42 3.38 0.64
N ASP A 528 36.44 4.70 0.80
CA ASP A 528 37.57 5.55 0.40
C ASP A 528 38.74 5.51 1.41
N GLY A 529 38.51 4.93 2.60
CA GLY A 529 39.48 4.71 3.67
C GLY A 529 39.34 5.65 4.88
N PRO A 530 39.10 6.96 4.71
CA PRO A 530 38.53 7.81 5.75
C PRO A 530 37.29 7.24 6.45
N GLU A 531 37.11 7.57 7.73
CA GLU A 531 35.87 7.24 8.44
C GLU A 531 34.79 8.29 8.07
N ASP A 532 33.69 7.81 7.50
CA ASP A 532 32.41 8.51 7.45
C ASP A 532 31.68 8.37 8.79
N TRP A 533 30.46 8.87 8.83
CA TRP A 533 29.60 8.66 9.98
C TRP A 533 28.18 8.34 9.57
N LEU A 534 27.56 7.47 10.33
CA LEU A 534 26.14 7.21 10.22
C LEU A 534 25.47 7.63 11.52
N ALA A 535 24.49 8.52 11.40
CA ALA A 535 23.78 9.10 12.52
C ALA A 535 22.28 8.81 12.42
N SER A 536 21.72 8.35 13.52
CA SER A 536 20.28 8.28 13.71
C SER A 536 19.87 9.46 14.57
N ILE A 537 19.01 10.33 14.03
CA ILE A 537 18.60 11.55 14.72
C ILE A 537 17.07 11.68 14.75
N ASN A 538 16.56 12.07 15.91
CA ASN A 538 15.16 12.46 16.05
C ASN A 538 15.05 13.94 15.71
N MET A 539 14.53 14.25 14.53
CA MET A 539 14.13 15.61 14.21
C MET A 539 12.74 15.84 14.78
N ILE A 540 12.68 16.65 15.83
CA ILE A 540 11.41 17.10 16.38
C ILE A 540 10.90 18.17 15.41
N VAL A 541 9.87 17.83 14.64
CA VAL A 541 9.03 18.83 13.99
C VAL A 541 7.91 19.15 14.97
N PRO A 542 7.90 20.37 15.50
CA PRO A 542 6.77 20.97 16.15
C PRO A 542 5.39 20.55 15.64
N GLY A 543 4.59 19.96 16.54
CA GLY A 543 3.19 19.60 16.31
C GLY A 543 3.01 18.18 15.79
N SER A 544 4.10 17.51 15.41
CA SER A 544 4.11 16.11 14.99
C SER A 544 4.80 15.21 16.00
N THR A 545 4.62 13.91 15.83
CA THR A 545 5.56 12.93 16.39
C THR A 545 6.97 13.23 15.88
N PRO A 546 8.03 13.06 16.69
CA PRO A 546 9.40 13.19 16.22
C PRO A 546 9.58 12.33 14.96
N THR A 547 10.06 12.96 13.89
CA THR A 547 10.43 12.23 12.68
C THR A 547 11.82 11.64 12.89
N HIS A 548 11.95 10.34 12.71
CA HIS A 548 13.22 9.65 12.80
C HIS A 548 13.93 9.74 11.46
N HIS A 549 15.19 10.17 11.46
CA HIS A 549 16.02 10.27 10.25
C HIS A 549 17.29 9.47 10.44
N ILE A 550 17.70 8.77 9.39
CA ILE A 550 19.01 8.14 9.30
C ILE A 550 19.81 8.87 8.23
N LEU A 551 20.95 9.37 8.65
CA LEU A 551 21.78 10.28 7.88
C LEU A 551 23.19 9.73 7.78
N ALA A 552 23.66 9.53 6.56
CA ALA A 552 25.06 9.26 6.26
C ALA A 552 25.81 10.58 6.04
N PHE A 553 26.93 10.74 6.72
CA PHE A 553 27.83 11.89 6.64
C PHE A 553 29.14 11.43 5.99
N LEU A 554 29.21 11.52 4.67
CA LEU A 554 30.33 10.99 3.88
C LEU A 554 31.49 12.00 3.87
N ASN A 555 32.62 11.59 4.40
CA ASN A 555 33.82 12.37 4.62
C ASN A 555 34.73 12.28 3.40
N SER A 556 34.95 13.42 2.74
CA SER A 556 35.81 13.49 1.57
C SER A 556 36.92 14.52 1.74
N SER A 557 37.87 14.55 0.81
CA SER A 557 38.88 15.60 0.76
C SER A 557 38.32 17.03 0.62
N GLU A 558 37.07 17.17 0.15
CA GLU A 558 36.37 18.44 -0.02
C GLU A 558 35.52 18.83 1.20
N GLY A 559 35.32 17.92 2.17
CA GLY A 559 34.49 18.12 3.35
C GLY A 559 33.51 16.96 3.56
N VAL A 560 32.56 17.13 4.48
CA VAL A 560 31.55 16.13 4.80
C VAL A 560 30.26 16.40 4.01
N SER A 561 29.77 15.44 3.22
CA SER A 561 28.47 15.52 2.55
C SER A 561 27.39 14.79 3.37
N LEU A 562 26.13 15.21 3.25
CA LEU A 562 25.00 14.56 3.90
C LEU A 562 24.20 13.76 2.87
N LEU A 563 23.87 12.53 3.20
CA LEU A 563 22.92 11.70 2.47
C LEU A 563 21.81 11.28 3.44
N SER A 564 20.58 11.69 3.15
CA SER A 564 19.40 11.19 3.87
C SER A 564 19.00 9.84 3.28
N ILE A 565 18.90 8.83 4.14
CA ILE A 565 18.44 7.50 3.74
C ILE A 565 16.91 7.51 3.87
N PRO A 566 16.14 7.45 2.76
CA PRO A 566 14.70 7.57 2.80
C PRO A 566 14.08 6.43 3.64
N TRP A 567 13.08 6.79 4.43
CA TRP A 567 12.31 5.86 5.26
C TRP A 567 10.83 6.01 4.91
N SER A 568 10.19 4.97 4.37
CA SER A 568 8.75 4.94 4.09
C SER A 568 8.07 3.92 5.00
N GLY A 569 7.17 4.39 5.86
CA GLY A 569 6.62 3.66 7.01
C GLY A 569 5.32 2.88 6.81
N ASP A 570 4.94 2.47 5.59
CA ASP A 570 3.55 2.07 5.32
C ASP A 570 3.30 0.61 4.88
N GLU A 571 4.29 -0.30 4.82
CA GLU A 571 4.01 -1.71 4.42
C GLU A 571 4.74 -2.78 5.28
N LEU A 572 4.07 -3.25 6.35
CA LEU A 572 4.52 -4.29 7.30
C LEU A 572 4.49 -5.75 6.84
N SER A 573 4.19 -6.05 5.57
CA SER A 573 4.04 -7.44 5.11
C SER A 573 5.25 -8.03 4.35
N HIS A 574 6.28 -7.24 4.07
CA HIS A 574 7.49 -7.71 3.40
C HIS A 574 8.73 -7.11 4.08
N LEU A 575 9.56 -7.94 4.71
CA LEU A 575 10.96 -7.56 4.89
C LEU A 575 11.60 -7.61 3.50
N SER A 576 11.95 -6.45 2.96
CA SER A 576 12.85 -6.38 1.80
C SER A 576 14.27 -6.16 2.31
N ILE A 577 15.20 -6.89 1.71
CA ILE A 577 16.62 -6.63 1.86
C ILE A 577 17.01 -5.88 0.59
N GLU A 578 17.23 -4.58 0.70
CA GLU A 578 17.71 -3.78 -0.42
C GLU A 578 19.23 -3.78 -0.43
N THR A 579 19.79 -4.30 -1.52
CA THR A 579 21.20 -4.12 -1.84
C THR A 579 21.40 -2.72 -2.41
N ILE A 580 22.00 -1.82 -1.63
CA ILE A 580 22.43 -0.50 -2.12
C ILE A 580 23.85 -0.64 -2.66
N GLU A 581 24.00 -0.54 -3.98
CA GLU A 581 25.30 -0.37 -4.63
C GLU A 581 25.76 1.09 -4.50
N LEU A 582 26.69 1.35 -3.58
CA LEU A 582 27.31 2.66 -3.46
C LEU A 582 28.41 2.81 -4.53
N PRO A 583 28.39 3.87 -5.36
CA PRO A 583 29.38 4.07 -6.41
C PRO A 583 30.81 4.15 -5.85
N GLY A 584 31.63 3.12 -6.08
CA GLY A 584 33.01 3.05 -5.60
C GLY A 584 33.31 1.88 -4.65
N TYR A 585 32.29 1.15 -4.19
CA TYR A 585 32.45 0.03 -3.26
C TYR A 585 32.61 -1.33 -3.98
N GLU A 586 33.41 -2.25 -3.42
CA GLU A 586 33.60 -3.63 -3.95
C GLU A 586 32.50 -4.61 -3.49
N PHE A 587 31.62 -4.19 -2.57
CA PHE A 587 30.59 -5.01 -1.92
C PHE A 587 29.27 -4.23 -1.73
N PRO A 588 28.11 -4.86 -1.91
CA PRO A 588 26.83 -4.21 -1.66
C PRO A 588 26.60 -3.92 -0.16
N VAL A 589 26.03 -2.76 0.15
CA VAL A 589 25.48 -2.49 1.49
C VAL A 589 24.07 -3.08 1.53
N GLN A 590 23.80 -3.95 2.49
CA GLN A 590 22.51 -4.60 2.62
C GLN A 590 21.67 -3.82 3.64
N VAL A 591 20.50 -3.38 3.23
CA VAL A 591 19.52 -2.70 4.08
C VAL A 591 18.34 -3.64 4.26
N ILE A 592 18.22 -4.28 5.43
CA ILE A 592 16.98 -4.96 5.77
C ILE A 592 15.98 -3.90 6.22
N THR A 593 15.02 -3.57 5.38
CA THR A 593 13.88 -2.77 5.77
C THR A 593 12.78 -3.69 6.29
N SER A 594 12.61 -3.72 7.61
CA SER A 594 11.33 -4.10 8.21
C SER A 594 10.55 -2.81 8.34
N SER A 595 9.81 -2.45 7.30
CA SER A 595 8.67 -1.52 7.14
C SER A 595 8.61 -0.20 7.92
N ASP A 596 9.12 -0.17 9.14
CA ASP A 596 9.19 0.98 10.02
C ASP A 596 10.65 1.25 10.45
N LYS A 597 11.65 0.45 10.03
CA LYS A 597 13.10 0.69 10.26
C LYS A 597 14.02 -0.02 9.26
N PRO A 598 15.09 0.64 8.80
CA PRO A 598 16.19 -0.04 8.13
C PRO A 598 17.24 -0.56 9.14
N LEU A 599 17.57 -1.84 9.04
CA LEU A 599 18.77 -2.43 9.60
C LEU A 599 19.84 -2.44 8.50
N ILE A 600 20.81 -1.54 8.61
CA ILE A 600 21.91 -1.42 7.65
C ILE A 600 23.08 -2.26 8.17
N PHE A 601 23.57 -3.19 7.34
CA PHE A 601 24.81 -3.91 7.59
C PHE A 601 25.60 -4.12 6.32
N ALA A 602 26.92 -4.28 6.47
CA ALA A 602 27.77 -4.79 5.40
C ALA A 602 28.28 -6.18 5.76
N ILE A 603 28.42 -7.01 4.73
CA ILE A 603 29.08 -8.30 4.83
C ILE A 603 30.52 -8.10 4.33
N GLU A 604 31.47 -8.11 5.26
CA GLU A 604 32.90 -8.12 4.92
C GLU A 604 33.38 -9.58 4.90
N ASN A 605 34.11 -9.97 3.85
CA ASN A 605 34.78 -11.26 3.81
C ASN A 605 36.12 -11.18 4.55
N GLU A 606 36.13 -11.54 5.83
CA GLU A 606 37.36 -11.64 6.61
C GLU A 606 37.90 -13.08 6.57
N ASN A 607 38.90 -13.33 5.71
CA ASN A 607 39.52 -14.65 5.48
C ASN A 607 38.54 -15.70 4.90
N ASP A 608 37.88 -15.41 3.78
CA ASP A 608 36.92 -16.30 3.10
C ASP A 608 35.72 -16.72 3.97
N THR A 609 35.52 -16.04 5.10
CA THR A 609 34.37 -16.23 5.98
C THR A 609 33.57 -14.93 5.97
N PRO A 610 32.30 -14.94 5.51
CA PRO A 610 31.46 -13.77 5.60
C PRO A 610 31.29 -13.41 7.07
N LYS A 611 31.66 -12.18 7.43
CA LYS A 611 31.40 -11.62 8.76
C LYS A 611 30.47 -10.44 8.63
N LEU A 612 29.38 -10.53 9.38
CA LEU A 612 28.41 -9.46 9.51
C LEU A 612 28.98 -8.38 10.43
N LYS A 613 29.21 -7.19 9.88
CA LYS A 613 29.49 -6.01 10.68
C LYS A 613 28.20 -5.20 10.73
N THR A 614 27.56 -5.26 11.89
CA THR A 614 26.24 -4.67 12.12
C THR A 614 26.36 -3.31 12.77
N TRP A 615 25.52 -2.39 12.34
CA TRP A 615 25.69 -0.97 12.63
C TRP A 615 24.46 -0.29 13.26
N PHE A 616 23.28 -0.94 13.36
CA PHE A 616 22.06 -0.30 13.93
C PHE A 616 21.23 -1.24 14.80
N ASP A 617 20.70 -0.70 15.91
CA ASP A 617 19.58 -1.24 16.68
C ASP A 617 18.86 -0.08 17.40
N ASN A 618 17.58 0.16 17.12
CA ASN A 618 16.73 1.00 17.98
C ASN A 618 15.21 0.83 17.81
N GLU A 619 14.55 0.35 18.87
CA GLU A 619 13.23 0.62 19.50
C GLU A 619 12.08 1.33 18.71
N GLY A 620 10.96 0.61 18.49
CA GLY A 620 9.74 1.12 17.83
C GLY A 620 9.03 0.16 16.85
N TRP A 621 7.78 -0.20 17.14
CA TRP A 621 6.78 -1.00 16.38
C TRP A 621 6.96 -2.52 16.30
N TYR A 622 8.14 -3.05 15.98
CA TYR A 622 8.67 -4.30 16.56
C TYR A 622 10.07 -3.94 17.02
N TRP A 623 10.39 -4.22 18.27
CA TRP A 623 11.74 -3.93 18.75
C TRP A 623 12.59 -5.07 18.22
N LEU A 624 13.67 -4.80 17.52
CA LEU A 624 14.67 -5.83 17.28
C LEU A 624 15.24 -6.17 18.66
N ALA A 625 14.95 -7.36 19.18
CA ALA A 625 15.46 -7.77 20.49
C ALA A 625 16.94 -8.17 20.38
N ASN A 626 17.31 -8.80 19.27
CA ASN A 626 18.66 -9.27 19.00
C ASN A 626 18.80 -9.68 17.52
N TYR A 627 20.01 -9.90 17.05
CA TYR A 627 20.27 -10.70 15.86
C TYR A 627 21.52 -11.55 16.08
N ASP A 628 21.59 -12.70 15.44
CA ASP A 628 22.72 -13.64 15.52
C ASP A 628 23.05 -14.15 14.12
N PHE A 629 24.28 -13.90 13.68
CA PHE A 629 24.78 -14.48 12.44
C PHE A 629 25.53 -15.77 12.76
N ARG A 630 25.06 -16.87 12.20
CA ARG A 630 25.62 -18.19 12.49
C ARG A 630 25.72 -19.03 11.23
N GLN A 631 26.52 -20.08 11.32
CA GLN A 631 26.55 -21.13 10.31
C GLN A 631 25.49 -22.17 10.67
N SER A 632 24.59 -22.46 9.74
CA SER A 632 23.60 -23.53 9.85
C SER A 632 24.29 -24.89 10.05
N GLN A 633 23.51 -25.93 10.36
CA GLN A 633 24.05 -27.29 10.38
C GLN A 633 24.49 -27.79 9.00
N SER A 634 23.97 -27.19 7.91
CA SER A 634 24.39 -27.48 6.53
C SER A 634 25.66 -26.72 6.11
N GLY A 635 26.12 -25.75 6.91
CA GLY A 635 27.27 -24.89 6.57
C GLY A 635 26.89 -23.65 5.75
N ASP A 636 25.59 -23.34 5.69
CA ASP A 636 25.09 -22.12 5.06
C ASP A 636 25.10 -20.97 6.08
N SER A 637 25.29 -19.75 5.61
CA SER A 637 25.25 -18.59 6.50
C SER A 637 23.80 -18.20 6.80
N GLU A 638 23.43 -18.17 8.07
CA GLU A 638 22.12 -17.78 8.57
C GLU A 638 22.22 -16.46 9.34
N LEU A 639 21.31 -15.53 9.06
CA LEU A 639 21.00 -14.38 9.90
C LEU A 639 19.72 -14.66 10.69
N VAL A 640 19.82 -14.83 12.00
CA VAL A 640 18.67 -14.92 12.90
C VAL A 640 18.37 -13.52 13.40
N VAL A 641 17.16 -13.04 13.22
CA VAL A 641 16.69 -11.72 13.63
C VAL A 641 15.61 -11.94 14.69
N SER A 642 15.88 -11.60 15.95
CA SER A 642 14.94 -11.73 17.06
C SER A 642 14.20 -10.42 17.30
N TYR A 643 12.92 -10.47 17.62
CA TYR A 643 12.06 -9.31 17.89
C TYR A 643 11.50 -9.37 19.30
N GLU A 644 11.35 -8.23 19.98
CA GLU A 644 10.64 -8.16 21.24
C GLU A 644 9.16 -8.48 21.00
N PRO A 645 8.59 -9.36 21.83
CA PRO A 645 7.20 -9.78 21.68
C PRO A 645 6.29 -8.57 21.84
N ARG A 646 5.51 -8.28 20.81
CA ARG A 646 4.37 -7.36 20.87
C ARG A 646 3.06 -8.11 20.78
N PRO A 647 1.99 -7.56 21.36
CA PRO A 647 0.65 -8.11 21.22
C PRO A 647 0.06 -7.70 19.88
N TYR A 648 0.64 -8.19 18.79
CA TYR A 648 0.08 -8.15 17.44
C TYR A 648 -0.07 -9.57 16.90
N LEU A 649 -1.02 -9.78 15.98
CA LEU A 649 -1.31 -11.11 15.47
C LEU A 649 -0.16 -11.71 14.65
N ASP A 650 0.59 -10.86 13.98
CA ASP A 650 1.73 -11.18 13.11
C ASP A 650 3.07 -11.12 13.84
N ALA A 651 3.09 -10.96 15.16
CA ALA A 651 4.33 -10.85 15.92
C ALA A 651 5.10 -12.19 15.91
N TYR A 652 6.12 -12.28 15.05
CA TYR A 652 7.21 -13.25 15.19
C TYR A 652 8.23 -12.69 16.16
N THR A 653 8.84 -13.56 16.96
CA THR A 653 9.95 -13.23 17.85
C THR A 653 11.29 -13.63 17.27
N GLU A 654 11.33 -14.46 16.22
CA GLU A 654 12.53 -14.67 15.42
C GLU A 654 12.18 -14.82 13.93
N ALA A 655 13.01 -14.31 13.04
CA ALA A 655 13.03 -14.62 11.62
C ALA A 655 14.45 -15.06 11.25
N ILE A 656 14.58 -16.19 10.56
CA ILE A 656 15.86 -16.74 10.12
C ILE A 656 15.96 -16.56 8.63
N TYR A 657 17.03 -15.92 8.18
CA TYR A 657 17.33 -15.72 6.77
C TYR A 657 18.60 -16.46 6.39
N GLY A 658 18.64 -17.03 5.20
CA GLY A 658 19.78 -17.77 4.65
C GLY A 658 20.40 -16.96 3.53
N TRP A 659 21.71 -16.79 3.55
CA TRP A 659 22.43 -16.15 2.46
C TRP A 659 22.39 -17.03 1.21
N ASN A 660 21.79 -16.55 0.13
CA ASN A 660 21.85 -17.17 -1.17
C ASN A 660 23.03 -16.57 -1.96
N PRO A 661 24.12 -17.35 -2.21
CA PRO A 661 25.30 -16.84 -2.89
C PRO A 661 25.07 -16.55 -4.38
N ASP A 662 24.03 -17.14 -4.99
CA ASP A 662 23.73 -16.97 -6.41
C ASP A 662 23.02 -15.64 -6.68
N THR A 663 22.13 -15.22 -5.76
CA THR A 663 21.42 -13.94 -5.84
C THR A 663 22.12 -12.83 -5.08
N GLN A 664 23.11 -13.17 -4.25
CA GLN A 664 23.76 -12.24 -3.31
C GLN A 664 22.76 -11.53 -2.39
N ASP A 665 21.74 -12.27 -1.94
CA ASP A 665 20.67 -11.77 -1.09
C ASP A 665 20.37 -12.78 0.03
N PHE A 666 19.74 -12.36 1.14
CA PHE A 666 19.18 -13.33 2.08
C PHE A 666 17.73 -13.67 1.77
N GLU A 667 17.44 -14.96 1.77
CA GLU A 667 16.10 -15.49 1.66
C GLU A 667 15.56 -15.84 3.04
N LEU A 668 14.30 -15.49 3.33
CA LEU A 668 13.64 -15.90 4.56
C LEU A 668 13.50 -17.43 4.59
N LEU A 669 14.16 -18.09 5.54
CA LEU A 669 14.11 -19.54 5.76
C LEU A 669 13.02 -19.95 6.75
N GLU A 670 12.88 -19.22 7.85
CA GLU A 670 11.98 -19.59 8.96
C GLU A 670 11.46 -18.36 9.69
N LYS A 671 10.20 -18.38 10.15
CA LYS A 671 9.66 -17.44 11.14
C LYS A 671 9.28 -18.21 12.40
N ARG A 672 9.57 -17.66 13.57
CA ARG A 672 9.21 -18.22 14.88
C ARG A 672 8.51 -17.17 15.71
N ALA A 673 7.50 -17.58 16.48
CA ALA A 673 6.86 -16.73 17.47
C ALA A 673 7.03 -17.30 18.88
N ASP A 674 7.17 -16.41 19.87
CA ASP A 674 7.21 -16.73 21.29
C ASP A 674 5.79 -16.94 21.82
N ASN A 675 5.16 -17.95 21.26
CA ASN A 675 3.89 -18.48 21.73
C ASN A 675 3.97 -20.01 21.70
N SER A 676 3.00 -20.67 22.33
CA SER A 676 2.99 -22.14 22.40
C SER A 676 2.89 -22.85 21.04
N LEU A 677 2.57 -22.13 19.95
CA LEU A 677 2.47 -22.64 18.59
C LEU A 677 3.80 -22.54 17.81
N GLY A 678 4.72 -21.67 18.23
CA GLY A 678 6.00 -21.45 17.55
C GLY A 678 5.89 -20.69 16.23
N ILE A 679 4.70 -20.23 15.84
CA ILE A 679 4.43 -19.46 14.61
C ILE A 679 3.53 -18.26 14.92
N PRO A 680 3.56 -17.18 14.12
CA PRO A 680 2.66 -16.03 14.29
C PRO A 680 1.19 -16.43 14.43
N LEU A 681 0.41 -15.70 15.22
CA LEU A 681 -0.98 -16.04 15.51
C LEU A 681 -1.88 -15.87 14.27
N ASP A 682 -1.63 -14.88 13.42
CA ASP A 682 -2.32 -14.71 12.13
C ASP A 682 -2.03 -15.90 11.18
N GLU A 683 -0.78 -16.36 11.11
CA GLU A 683 -0.38 -17.52 10.35
C GLU A 683 -1.04 -18.79 10.92
N ALA A 684 -1.05 -18.96 12.24
CA ALA A 684 -1.74 -20.06 12.89
C ALA A 684 -3.26 -20.05 12.62
N ILE A 685 -3.88 -18.86 12.61
CA ILE A 685 -5.30 -18.71 12.24
C ILE A 685 -5.49 -19.09 10.77
N ALA A 686 -4.61 -18.65 9.87
CA ALA A 686 -4.69 -18.97 8.44
C ALA A 686 -4.48 -20.47 8.18
N GLN A 687 -3.53 -21.12 8.86
CA GLN A 687 -3.30 -22.56 8.79
C GLN A 687 -4.52 -23.34 9.34
N ALA A 688 -5.08 -22.91 10.48
CA ALA A 688 -6.29 -23.52 11.03
C ALA A 688 -7.49 -23.36 10.09
N GLU A 689 -7.64 -22.18 9.46
CA GLU A 689 -8.68 -21.92 8.48
C GLU A 689 -8.50 -22.78 7.23
N ALA A 690 -7.27 -22.98 6.74
CA ALA A 690 -6.99 -23.88 5.62
C ALA A 690 -7.31 -25.34 5.96
N LEU A 691 -6.88 -25.83 7.14
CA LEU A 691 -7.22 -27.15 7.64
C LEU A 691 -8.74 -27.36 7.69
N LEU A 692 -9.48 -26.37 8.17
CA LEU A 692 -10.92 -26.42 8.33
C LEU A 692 -11.67 -26.32 6.99
N LEU A 693 -11.42 -25.28 6.21
CA LEU A 693 -12.24 -24.89 5.06
C LEU A 693 -11.76 -25.48 3.72
N GLN A 694 -10.47 -25.77 3.59
CA GLN A 694 -9.89 -26.26 2.33
C GLN A 694 -9.60 -27.77 2.39
N GLU A 695 -9.06 -28.25 3.52
CA GLU A 695 -8.63 -29.65 3.65
C GLU A 695 -9.68 -30.56 4.29
N GLY A 696 -10.71 -30.00 4.93
CA GLY A 696 -11.72 -30.77 5.63
C GLY A 696 -11.21 -31.54 6.87
N LYS A 697 -10.11 -31.08 7.48
CA LYS A 697 -9.44 -31.71 8.64
C LYS A 697 -9.85 -31.04 9.95
N PHE A 698 -11.12 -31.18 10.31
CA PHE A 698 -11.75 -30.46 11.42
C PHE A 698 -11.09 -30.77 12.77
N GLU A 699 -10.80 -32.05 13.04
CA GLU A 699 -10.17 -32.49 14.28
C GLU A 699 -8.73 -31.99 14.43
N ALA A 700 -8.04 -31.69 13.31
CA ALA A 700 -6.71 -31.10 13.34
C ALA A 700 -6.76 -29.58 13.59
N ALA A 701 -7.81 -28.90 13.12
CA ALA A 701 -8.00 -27.47 13.34
C ALA A 701 -8.36 -27.15 14.81
N ILE A 702 -9.13 -28.01 15.50
CA ILE A 702 -9.55 -27.81 16.89
C ILE A 702 -8.39 -27.50 17.85
N PRO A 703 -7.34 -28.35 17.98
CA PRO A 703 -6.26 -28.09 18.93
C PRO A 703 -5.47 -26.81 18.58
N MET A 704 -5.30 -26.51 17.29
CA MET A 704 -4.62 -25.29 16.83
C MET A 704 -5.43 -24.03 17.20
N LEU A 705 -6.73 -24.01 16.90
CA LEU A 705 -7.62 -22.88 17.26
C LEU A 705 -7.76 -22.71 18.77
N THR A 706 -7.77 -23.82 19.52
CA THR A 706 -7.79 -23.79 20.99
C THR A 706 -6.53 -23.14 21.54
N ALA A 707 -5.36 -23.48 20.99
CA ALA A 707 -4.09 -22.87 21.38
C ALA A 707 -4.02 -21.39 20.98
N VAL A 708 -4.43 -21.03 19.75
CA VAL A 708 -4.54 -19.62 19.31
C VAL A 708 -5.39 -18.82 20.28
N LEU A 709 -6.58 -19.32 20.64
CA LEU A 709 -7.48 -18.62 21.56
C LEU A 709 -6.91 -18.53 22.99
N ALA A 710 -6.12 -19.50 23.43
CA ALA A 710 -5.43 -19.42 24.72
C ALA A 710 -4.39 -18.31 24.72
N GLU A 711 -3.59 -18.19 23.64
CA GLU A 711 -2.60 -17.13 23.47
C GLU A 711 -3.26 -15.74 23.37
N LEU A 712 -4.28 -15.59 22.53
CA LEU A 712 -5.02 -14.33 22.39
C LEU A 712 -5.65 -13.87 23.71
N ARG A 713 -6.14 -14.79 24.53
CA ARG A 713 -6.69 -14.46 25.86
C ARG A 713 -5.61 -14.13 26.88
N ALA A 714 -4.42 -14.70 26.76
CA ALA A 714 -3.28 -14.32 27.59
C ALA A 714 -2.80 -12.89 27.26
N GLN A 715 -2.96 -12.49 26.00
CA GLN A 715 -2.63 -11.16 25.50
C GLN A 715 -3.85 -10.23 25.55
N ASN A 716 -4.14 -9.64 26.72
CA ASN A 716 -5.30 -8.77 26.95
C ASN A 716 -5.50 -7.63 25.91
N GLU A 717 -4.45 -7.24 25.19
CA GLU A 717 -4.48 -6.18 24.17
C GLU A 717 -5.05 -6.65 22.82
N LEU A 718 -5.17 -7.97 22.57
CA LEU A 718 -5.64 -8.57 21.33
C LEU A 718 -7.10 -9.06 21.37
N THR A 719 -7.92 -8.50 22.26
CA THR A 719 -9.33 -8.92 22.40
C THR A 719 -10.14 -8.78 21.10
N TRP A 720 -9.81 -7.79 20.26
CA TRP A 720 -10.42 -7.57 18.95
C TRP A 720 -10.20 -8.70 17.95
N ALA A 721 -9.16 -9.53 18.14
CA ALA A 721 -8.81 -10.61 17.24
C ALA A 721 -9.42 -11.97 17.62
N ILE A 722 -9.98 -12.10 18.82
CA ILE A 722 -10.62 -13.34 19.32
C ILE A 722 -11.85 -13.78 18.51
N PRO A 723 -12.71 -12.89 17.98
CA PRO A 723 -13.96 -13.31 17.35
C PRO A 723 -13.84 -14.30 16.18
N ARG A 724 -12.90 -14.08 15.26
CA ARG A 724 -12.66 -14.95 14.08
C ARG A 724 -12.24 -16.38 14.48
N PRO A 725 -11.16 -16.60 15.25
CA PRO A 725 -10.77 -17.94 15.67
C PRO A 725 -11.82 -18.60 16.57
N LEU A 726 -12.60 -17.83 17.34
CA LEU A 726 -13.69 -18.39 18.14
C LEU A 726 -14.85 -18.91 17.27
N TYR A 727 -15.19 -18.21 16.17
CA TYR A 727 -16.14 -18.70 15.17
C TYR A 727 -15.61 -19.98 14.50
N LEU A 728 -14.36 -19.96 14.03
CA LEU A 728 -13.71 -21.11 13.40
C LEU A 728 -13.69 -22.33 14.34
N LEU A 729 -13.46 -22.12 15.65
CA LEU A 729 -13.48 -23.19 16.64
C LEU A 729 -14.87 -23.80 16.79
N GLY A 730 -15.91 -22.97 16.87
CA GLY A 730 -17.30 -23.43 16.89
C GLY A 730 -17.64 -24.26 15.65
N LEU A 731 -17.21 -23.81 14.47
CA LEU A 731 -17.41 -24.51 13.20
C LEU A 731 -16.65 -25.84 13.15
N ALA A 732 -15.41 -25.88 13.64
CA ALA A 732 -14.63 -27.11 13.69
C ALA A 732 -15.26 -28.15 14.65
N TYR A 733 -15.75 -27.72 15.82
CA TYR A 733 -16.51 -28.61 16.72
C TYR A 733 -17.78 -29.14 16.07
N GLU A 734 -18.56 -28.26 15.43
CA GLU A 734 -19.80 -28.64 14.76
C GLU A 734 -19.55 -29.69 13.67
N LEU A 735 -18.58 -29.45 12.78
CA LEU A 735 -18.27 -30.34 11.68
C LEU A 735 -17.62 -31.66 12.13
N SER A 736 -17.01 -31.68 13.32
CA SER A 736 -16.50 -32.91 13.97
C SER A 736 -17.58 -33.69 14.73
N GLY A 737 -18.80 -33.14 14.86
CA GLY A 737 -19.93 -33.75 15.57
C GLY A 737 -19.95 -33.49 17.08
N ASP A 738 -19.11 -32.60 17.60
CA ASP A 738 -19.10 -32.17 19.00
C ASP A 738 -20.05 -30.98 19.22
N GLU A 739 -21.35 -31.27 19.19
CA GLU A 739 -22.40 -30.24 19.27
C GLU A 739 -22.33 -29.41 20.55
N THR A 740 -21.91 -30.01 21.68
CA THR A 740 -21.86 -29.31 22.97
C THR A 740 -20.83 -28.19 22.92
N ASN A 741 -19.60 -28.51 22.49
CA ASN A 741 -18.55 -27.52 22.41
C ASN A 741 -18.78 -26.51 21.27
N ALA A 742 -19.46 -26.90 20.19
CA ALA A 742 -19.89 -25.98 19.14
C ALA A 742 -20.86 -24.91 19.67
N VAL A 743 -21.90 -25.34 20.39
CA VAL A 743 -22.88 -24.42 21.02
C VAL A 743 -22.19 -23.48 21.98
N ASP A 744 -21.30 -24.00 22.85
CA ASP A 744 -20.56 -23.19 23.81
C ASP A 744 -19.67 -22.14 23.12
N ALA A 745 -18.96 -22.51 22.05
CA ALA A 745 -18.10 -21.59 21.30
C ALA A 745 -18.90 -20.47 20.62
N TYR A 746 -19.95 -20.81 19.87
CA TYR A 746 -20.82 -19.83 19.21
C TYR A 746 -21.52 -18.92 20.22
N TRP A 747 -22.03 -19.49 21.32
CA TRP A 747 -22.69 -18.71 22.35
C TRP A 747 -21.70 -17.75 23.03
N THR A 748 -20.47 -18.20 23.31
CA THR A 748 -19.42 -17.36 23.90
C THR A 748 -19.07 -16.19 22.98
N LEU A 749 -18.95 -16.44 21.68
CA LEU A 749 -18.71 -15.41 20.67
C LEU A 749 -19.84 -14.38 20.65
N TRP A 750 -21.09 -14.84 20.54
CA TRP A 750 -22.26 -13.97 20.50
C TRP A 750 -22.43 -13.16 21.80
N GLN A 751 -22.15 -13.76 22.96
CA GLN A 751 -22.29 -13.07 24.24
C GLN A 751 -21.16 -12.07 24.51
N THR A 752 -19.92 -12.42 24.19
CA THR A 752 -18.72 -11.66 24.61
C THR A 752 -18.38 -10.56 23.62
N PHE A 753 -18.67 -10.76 22.33
CA PHE A 753 -18.31 -9.83 21.25
C PHE A 753 -19.53 -9.49 20.37
N PRO A 754 -20.66 -9.01 20.93
CA PRO A 754 -21.88 -8.73 20.16
C PRO A 754 -21.74 -7.63 19.10
N GLU A 755 -20.67 -6.85 19.15
CA GLU A 755 -20.26 -5.84 18.16
C GLU A 755 -19.44 -6.44 17.01
N SER A 756 -18.92 -7.66 17.16
CA SER A 756 -18.17 -8.32 16.10
C SER A 756 -19.11 -8.81 15.00
N PRO A 757 -18.75 -8.66 13.70
CA PRO A 757 -19.52 -9.26 12.61
C PRO A 757 -19.63 -10.79 12.75
N TYR A 758 -18.66 -11.45 13.39
CA TYR A 758 -18.71 -12.90 13.62
C TYR A 758 -19.79 -13.31 14.63
N ALA A 759 -20.24 -12.42 15.52
CA ALA A 759 -21.36 -12.69 16.41
C ALA A 759 -22.69 -12.84 15.64
N LEU A 760 -22.84 -12.16 14.50
CA LEU A 760 -23.97 -12.37 13.59
C LEU A 760 -23.95 -13.79 13.05
N LEU A 761 -22.74 -14.26 12.73
CA LEU A 761 -22.58 -15.62 12.23
C LEU A 761 -22.94 -16.65 13.31
N ALA A 762 -22.40 -16.47 14.51
CA ALA A 762 -22.66 -17.35 15.64
C ALA A 762 -24.13 -17.37 16.07
N GLN A 763 -24.81 -16.21 16.07
CA GLN A 763 -26.23 -16.13 16.42
C GLN A 763 -27.09 -17.00 15.49
N ALA A 764 -26.82 -16.98 14.18
CA ALA A 764 -27.59 -17.77 13.22
C ALA A 764 -27.36 -19.28 13.33
N LYS A 765 -26.32 -19.72 14.06
CA LYS A 765 -26.06 -21.14 14.33
C LYS A 765 -26.86 -21.69 15.49
N LEU A 766 -27.48 -20.83 16.30
CA LEU A 766 -28.09 -21.20 17.57
C LEU A 766 -29.58 -20.95 17.57
N GLU A 767 -30.34 -21.89 18.12
CA GLU A 767 -31.75 -21.71 18.45
C GLU A 767 -32.04 -22.09 19.90
N LEU A 768 -33.07 -21.48 20.49
CA LEU A 768 -33.49 -21.81 21.85
C LEU A 768 -34.08 -23.21 21.89
N LYS A 769 -33.68 -23.99 22.90
CA LYS A 769 -34.33 -25.27 23.19
C LYS A 769 -35.82 -25.05 23.52
N PRO A 770 -36.72 -25.89 22.99
CA PRO A 770 -38.16 -25.74 23.15
C PRO A 770 -38.67 -25.95 24.57
#